data_AF-A0A0H2SJ42-F1
#
_entry.id   AF-A0A0H2SJ42-F1
#
_cell.length_a   1.000
_cell.length_b   1.000
_cell.length_c   1.000
_cell.angle_alpha   90.00
_cell.angle_beta   90.00
_cell.angle_gamma   90.00
#
_symmetry.space_group_name_H-M   'P 1'
#
loop_
_entity.id
_entity.type
_entity.pdbx_description
1 polymer ?
#
loop_
_entity_poly.entity_id
_entity_poly.type
_entity_poly.pdbx_seq_one_letter_code
_entity_poly.pdbx_strand_id
1 'polypeptide(L)'
;MMIQKKNYILRHIFLIIVIILVLFPLVWVVTTSIRRDNAAFSPKLFSSRITLNYYRDLLFPKATVPELIKDINGTAHFIGENSKLTFDEANKKLFNELKDFEIYIDETNEYLNNIQKRFIDMQKSLYGKDMDNIIEDINKARIKEFEKLEKMEDLFLEGSFLSDVNLESINSQKEELNNAITNYYYLRTEILNLLSDIKKTDDNSKYYDNTIYTIFSIKPNYTLWKIKNYKKWVKIENNEKLLILNTKIKNLSNEWKNILSKAKNIDNAMNALEQKFLGKDLENMNNYSSEIKNIQKELSKIKNNISKSQNIVLKYTSDLTSLLELYAPDSLKIESAVNILKNYKRDKVNSTEVMALSEKINFISNTFEIINKKIQQLSDFEIFKDSIQKYYESFLWLKNNLEYINPDLEYITPAYKTVFEIIDNIDSTLNTLKALTINLTDNLAILEKYQNSYNQLDSKLKAFSTKYDELYNKNKTVLDNFKKLKKYGEFLIIKSFSNLEIKNYYESEFFADLLNSKLFEFYKPLKRDLIVFTLRNNIEEAKNKFYLSMNSFEKLISEINPNIEKLKSNANDYLKINYNGYTADILPILEISSIYNSKFGPVKANISRSSRIVSDLADSVKYKSLKTDLRKIDADIYDLLDKWNPKQRKPFLRWLLNSIIVAGVTSILTVLMTAVAAYPFSRMRFFGRKEGLLYLMLIQMFPAIMYMVALYGILKFMGDYFGFIGLDTLAGLIFVYLGGVSFNMWLIKGYYDTIPDSLEESAMIDGATRFQTFWLIVLPLASPILAVVTILSFMGTFNEFVLARIVLASEQNFTYAVGLQTFSSGPFETEWGLFTAAALLGAVPMVLLFLSMQKYLVGGLTQGSVKG
;
A
#
# COMPACT_ATOMS: atom_id res chain seq x y z
N MET A 1 51.54 -35.47 -3.25
CA MET A 1 50.47 -34.75 -3.97
C MET A 1 50.31 -33.37 -3.31
N MET A 2 50.89 -32.32 -3.90
CA MET A 2 50.80 -30.94 -3.39
C MET A 2 49.41 -30.39 -3.67
N ILE A 3 48.61 -30.18 -2.62
CA ILE A 3 47.30 -29.52 -2.74
C ILE A 3 47.58 -28.02 -2.96
N GLN A 4 47.42 -27.55 -4.20
CA GLN A 4 47.39 -26.12 -4.49
C GLN A 4 46.26 -25.47 -3.70
N LYS A 5 46.59 -24.57 -2.77
CA LYS A 5 45.64 -23.64 -2.15
C LYS A 5 45.11 -22.70 -3.25
N LYS A 6 44.02 -23.07 -3.92
CA LYS A 6 43.26 -22.14 -4.74
C LYS A 6 42.62 -21.10 -3.82
N ASN A 7 42.89 -19.82 -4.05
CA ASN A 7 42.28 -18.72 -3.32
C ASN A 7 40.79 -18.59 -3.73
N TYR A 8 39.90 -19.13 -2.90
CA TYR A 8 38.45 -19.10 -3.11
C TYR A 8 37.81 -17.77 -2.68
N ILE A 9 38.45 -16.63 -2.96
CA ILE A 9 37.99 -15.31 -2.49
C ILE A 9 36.54 -15.03 -2.93
N LEU A 10 36.21 -15.33 -4.19
CA LEU A 10 34.85 -15.20 -4.73
C LEU A 10 33.81 -16.04 -3.99
N ARG A 11 34.16 -17.27 -3.60
CA ARG A 11 33.27 -18.15 -2.81
C ARG A 11 33.04 -17.57 -1.42
N HIS A 12 34.07 -17.04 -0.77
CA HIS A 12 33.94 -16.42 0.55
C HIS A 12 33.10 -15.14 0.47
N ILE A 13 33.30 -14.29 -0.54
CA ILE A 13 32.46 -13.11 -0.78
C ILE A 13 31.00 -13.53 -1.01
N PHE A 14 30.75 -14.53 -1.84
CA PHE A 14 29.41 -15.07 -2.07
C PHE A 14 28.78 -15.60 -0.76
N LEU A 15 29.52 -16.39 0.02
CA LEU A 15 29.04 -16.90 1.31
C LEU A 15 28.75 -15.76 2.30
N ILE A 16 29.57 -14.71 2.34
CA ILE A 16 29.33 -13.54 3.19
C ILE A 16 28.04 -12.82 2.75
N ILE A 17 27.82 -12.63 1.45
CA ILE A 17 26.58 -12.03 0.92
C ILE A 17 25.37 -12.89 1.30
N VAL A 18 25.47 -14.21 1.13
CA VAL A 18 24.41 -15.15 1.52
C VAL A 18 24.14 -15.07 3.02
N ILE A 19 25.18 -15.03 3.86
CA ILE A 19 25.04 -14.87 5.32
C ILE A 19 24.31 -13.58 5.65
N ILE A 20 24.67 -12.46 5.02
CA ILE A 20 24.00 -11.17 5.24
C ILE A 20 22.53 -11.25 4.82
N LEU A 21 22.22 -11.82 3.66
CA LEU A 21 20.84 -11.97 3.18
C LEU A 21 20.00 -12.89 4.09
N VAL A 22 20.59 -13.99 4.58
CA VAL A 22 19.91 -14.95 5.45
C VAL A 22 19.72 -14.39 6.86
N LEU A 23 20.69 -13.64 7.39
CA LEU A 23 20.60 -13.07 8.74
C LEU A 23 19.84 -11.74 8.78
N PHE A 24 19.71 -11.03 7.66
CA PHE A 24 19.04 -9.73 7.64
C PHE A 24 17.61 -9.77 8.22
N PRO A 25 16.72 -10.73 7.87
CA PRO A 25 15.40 -10.82 8.49
C PRO A 25 15.48 -10.98 10.02
N LEU A 26 16.41 -11.78 10.53
CA LEU A 26 16.60 -11.97 11.97
C LEU A 26 17.05 -10.67 12.64
N VAL A 27 18.06 -10.00 12.06
CA VAL A 27 18.55 -8.70 12.55
C VAL A 27 17.42 -7.67 12.53
N TRP A 28 16.61 -7.65 11.48
CA TRP A 28 15.47 -6.76 11.33
C TRP A 28 14.37 -7.04 12.38
N VAL A 29 14.02 -8.30 12.63
CA VAL A 29 13.05 -8.68 13.68
C VAL A 29 13.56 -8.25 15.06
N VAL A 30 14.82 -8.57 15.39
CA VAL A 30 15.42 -8.20 16.69
C VAL A 30 15.47 -6.69 16.87
N THR A 31 15.97 -5.95 15.88
CA THR A 31 16.08 -4.49 15.96
C THR A 31 14.72 -3.78 15.98
N THR A 32 13.71 -4.31 15.29
CA THR A 32 12.34 -3.77 15.31
C THR A 32 11.65 -4.03 16.65
N SER A 33 11.87 -5.19 17.27
CA SER A 33 11.26 -5.56 18.55
C SER A 33 11.67 -4.67 19.74
N ILE A 34 12.80 -3.96 19.62
CA ILE A 34 13.34 -3.10 20.68
C ILE A 34 13.23 -1.61 20.33
N ARG A 35 12.57 -1.24 19.23
CA ARG A 35 12.53 0.13 18.70
C ARG A 35 11.20 0.79 19.02
N ARG A 36 11.19 2.04 19.49
CA ARG A 36 9.95 2.74 19.86
C ARG A 36 9.02 3.09 18.70
N ASP A 37 9.53 3.20 17.47
CA ASP A 37 8.69 3.49 16.30
C ASP A 37 8.06 2.24 15.70
N ASN A 38 6.76 2.35 15.43
CA ASN A 38 5.92 1.27 14.91
C ASN A 38 6.02 1.10 13.38
N ALA A 39 7.06 1.62 12.74
CA ALA A 39 7.23 1.56 11.29
C ALA A 39 7.91 0.26 10.85
N ALA A 40 7.47 -0.35 9.75
CA ALA A 40 8.10 -1.57 9.21
C ALA A 40 9.61 -1.40 8.98
N PHE A 41 10.02 -0.26 8.42
CA PHE A 41 11.43 0.04 8.16
C PHE A 41 11.84 1.37 8.79
N SER A 42 13.05 1.39 9.33
CA SER A 42 13.70 2.60 9.85
C SER A 42 14.79 3.06 8.89
N PRO A 43 15.08 4.37 8.79
CA PRO A 43 16.26 4.87 8.07
C PRO A 43 17.59 4.38 8.66
N LYS A 44 17.60 3.89 9.90
CA LYS A 44 18.78 3.36 10.59
C LYS A 44 18.53 1.90 10.96
N LEU A 45 19.51 1.02 10.69
CA LEU A 45 19.41 -0.40 11.05
C LEU A 45 19.26 -0.59 12.58
N PHE A 46 19.97 0.22 13.36
CA PHE A 46 19.85 0.25 14.81
C PHE A 46 19.15 1.53 15.26
N SER A 47 18.06 1.37 16.02
CA SER A 47 17.32 2.51 16.56
C SER A 47 18.15 3.28 17.58
N SER A 48 18.09 4.61 17.53
CA SER A 48 18.57 5.49 18.60
C SER A 48 17.62 5.50 19.82
N ARG A 49 16.42 4.89 19.67
CA ARG A 49 15.30 4.89 20.61
C ARG A 49 14.95 3.45 20.98
N ILE A 50 15.66 2.91 21.97
CA ILE A 50 15.47 1.54 22.45
C ILE A 50 14.33 1.50 23.50
N THR A 51 13.54 0.44 23.49
CA THR A 51 12.49 0.15 24.48
C THR A 51 12.33 -1.36 24.67
N LEU A 52 11.88 -1.77 25.85
CA LEU A 52 11.45 -3.14 26.13
C LEU A 52 9.94 -3.21 26.43
N ASN A 53 9.21 -2.11 26.21
CA ASN A 53 7.79 -2.03 26.56
C ASN A 53 6.96 -3.07 25.81
N TYR A 54 7.27 -3.41 24.55
CA TYR A 54 6.55 -4.47 23.84
C TYR A 54 6.65 -5.84 24.52
N TYR A 55 7.83 -6.21 25.02
CA TYR A 55 8.00 -7.45 25.77
C TYR A 55 7.25 -7.41 27.09
N ARG A 56 7.31 -6.27 27.80
CA ARG A 56 6.54 -6.05 29.03
C ARG A 56 5.04 -6.16 28.76
N ASP A 57 4.54 -5.58 27.68
CA ASP A 57 3.11 -5.56 27.36
C ASP A 57 2.59 -6.93 26.91
N LEU A 58 3.44 -7.77 26.32
CA LEU A 58 3.10 -9.15 25.94
C LEU A 58 3.11 -10.10 27.15
N LEU A 59 4.08 -9.95 28.05
CA LEU A 59 4.27 -10.84 29.21
C LEU A 59 3.44 -10.39 30.43
N PHE A 60 3.33 -9.08 30.64
CA PHE A 60 2.67 -8.43 31.75
C PHE A 60 1.78 -7.28 31.24
N PRO A 61 0.73 -7.60 30.47
CA PRO A 61 -0.18 -6.61 29.90
C PRO A 61 -0.81 -5.75 30.99
N LYS A 62 -0.45 -4.47 31.06
CA LYS A 62 -1.12 -3.49 31.93
C LYS A 62 -2.34 -2.92 31.21
N ALA A 63 -3.39 -2.62 31.97
CA ALA A 63 -4.57 -1.95 31.42
C ALA A 63 -4.20 -0.53 31.00
N THR A 64 -4.68 -0.08 29.85
CA THR A 64 -4.68 1.34 29.46
C THR A 64 -5.88 2.03 30.09
N VAL A 65 -5.92 3.37 30.11
CA VAL A 65 -7.10 4.12 30.63
C VAL A 65 -8.41 3.66 29.98
N PRO A 66 -8.53 3.51 28.64
CA PRO A 66 -9.76 3.02 28.01
C PRO A 66 -10.14 1.60 28.43
N GLU A 67 -9.14 0.79 28.72
CA GLU A 67 -9.33 -0.57 29.13
C GLU A 67 -9.68 -0.69 30.61
N LEU A 68 -9.14 0.18 31.47
CA LEU A 68 -9.61 0.34 32.84
C LEU A 68 -11.07 0.79 32.87
N ILE A 69 -11.49 1.72 32.01
CA ILE A 69 -12.92 2.09 31.87
C ILE A 69 -13.77 0.87 31.52
N LYS A 70 -13.29 0.03 30.60
CA LYS A 70 -13.97 -1.21 30.19
C LYS A 70 -14.01 -2.25 31.32
N ASP A 71 -12.90 -2.43 32.04
CA ASP A 71 -12.76 -3.35 33.16
C ASP A 71 -13.69 -2.96 34.30
N ILE A 72 -13.65 -1.69 34.71
CA ILE A 72 -14.56 -1.09 35.70
C ILE A 72 -16.01 -1.33 35.30
N ASN A 73 -16.37 -1.09 34.04
CA ASN A 73 -17.71 -1.36 33.54
C ASN A 73 -18.08 -2.84 33.62
N GLY A 74 -17.18 -3.73 33.20
CA GLY A 74 -17.40 -5.18 33.21
C GLY A 74 -17.50 -5.74 34.62
N THR A 75 -16.69 -5.25 35.57
CA THR A 75 -16.70 -5.66 36.98
C THR A 75 -17.97 -5.15 37.66
N ALA A 76 -18.33 -3.89 37.44
CA ALA A 76 -19.51 -3.29 38.05
C ALA A 76 -20.85 -3.87 37.57
N HIS A 77 -20.88 -4.52 36.39
CA HIS A 77 -22.07 -5.17 35.84
C HIS A 77 -21.98 -6.71 35.80
N PHE A 78 -20.92 -7.34 36.32
CA PHE A 78 -20.70 -8.79 36.25
C PHE A 78 -20.75 -9.35 34.81
N ILE A 79 -20.16 -8.66 33.84
CA ILE A 79 -20.19 -9.03 32.41
C ILE A 79 -18.90 -9.78 32.02
N GLY A 80 -19.01 -10.73 31.10
CA GLY A 80 -17.87 -11.43 30.51
C GLY A 80 -17.17 -12.35 31.52
N GLU A 81 -15.85 -12.21 31.66
CA GLU A 81 -15.06 -12.99 32.62
C GLU A 81 -15.45 -12.74 34.08
N ASN A 82 -16.10 -11.60 34.36
CA ASN A 82 -16.53 -11.22 35.69
C ASN A 82 -17.89 -11.83 36.10
N SER A 83 -18.59 -12.50 35.18
CA SER A 83 -19.91 -13.11 35.43
C SER A 83 -19.93 -14.19 36.50
N LYS A 84 -18.77 -14.79 36.81
CA LYS A 84 -18.62 -15.86 37.80
C LYS A 84 -18.04 -15.38 39.14
N LEU A 85 -17.72 -14.09 39.26
CA LEU A 85 -17.14 -13.55 40.49
C LEU A 85 -18.16 -13.52 41.61
N THR A 86 -17.72 -13.85 42.82
CA THR A 86 -18.49 -13.54 44.02
C THR A 86 -18.55 -12.03 44.24
N PHE A 87 -19.52 -11.58 45.03
CA PHE A 87 -19.65 -10.16 45.37
C PHE A 87 -18.36 -9.58 45.97
N ASP A 88 -17.74 -10.27 46.93
CA ASP A 88 -16.53 -9.80 47.60
C ASP A 88 -15.31 -9.73 46.66
N GLU A 89 -15.19 -10.71 45.75
CA GLU A 89 -14.15 -10.71 44.72
C GLU A 89 -14.33 -9.56 43.73
N ALA A 90 -15.56 -9.33 43.26
CA ALA A 90 -15.88 -8.22 42.37
C ALA A 90 -15.66 -6.87 43.04
N ASN A 91 -16.02 -6.75 44.32
CA ASN A 91 -15.79 -5.55 45.10
C ASN A 91 -14.31 -5.22 45.24
N LYS A 92 -13.50 -6.19 45.67
CA LYS A 92 -12.05 -6.04 45.78
C LYS A 92 -11.43 -5.69 44.43
N LYS A 93 -11.90 -6.31 43.34
CA LYS A 93 -11.44 -6.05 41.98
C LYS A 93 -11.76 -4.63 41.53
N LEU A 94 -13.00 -4.17 41.71
CA LEU A 94 -13.44 -2.82 41.34
C LEU A 94 -12.63 -1.74 42.07
N PHE A 95 -12.39 -1.91 43.37
CA PHE A 95 -11.55 -0.97 44.14
C PHE A 95 -10.09 -0.91 43.64
N ASN A 96 -9.52 -2.04 43.23
CA ASN A 96 -8.18 -2.06 42.64
C ASN A 96 -8.15 -1.36 41.27
N GLU A 97 -9.14 -1.61 40.41
CA GLU A 97 -9.26 -0.97 39.09
C GLU A 97 -9.41 0.56 39.22
N LEU A 98 -10.20 1.03 40.19
CA LEU A 98 -10.33 2.45 40.51
C LEU A 98 -9.01 3.06 41.00
N LYS A 99 -8.29 2.34 41.86
CA LYS A 99 -6.98 2.77 42.37
C LYS A 99 -5.93 2.86 41.26
N ASP A 100 -5.92 1.89 40.33
CA ASP A 100 -5.02 1.91 39.17
C ASP A 100 -5.32 3.12 38.27
N PHE A 101 -6.60 3.48 38.12
CA PHE A 101 -7.00 4.69 37.41
C PHE A 101 -6.44 5.96 38.08
N GLU A 102 -6.58 6.08 39.40
CA GLU A 102 -6.03 7.21 40.18
C GLU A 102 -4.51 7.33 40.01
N ILE A 103 -3.78 6.21 40.10
CA ILE A 103 -2.33 6.16 39.88
C ILE A 103 -1.97 6.68 38.48
N TYR A 104 -2.74 6.32 37.46
CA TYR A 104 -2.48 6.78 36.10
C TYR A 104 -2.72 8.29 35.93
N ILE A 105 -3.68 8.86 36.66
CA ILE A 105 -3.88 10.31 36.70
C ILE A 105 -2.68 11.01 37.34
N ASP A 106 -2.20 10.50 38.48
CA ASP A 106 -1.05 11.07 39.19
C ASP A 106 0.23 11.01 38.34
N GLU A 107 0.53 9.86 37.74
CA GLU A 107 1.65 9.70 36.82
C GLU A 107 1.52 10.62 35.59
N THR A 108 0.30 10.83 35.09
CA THR A 108 0.04 11.75 33.98
C THR A 108 0.44 13.18 34.35
N ASN A 109 0.04 13.66 35.52
CA ASN A 109 0.42 14.97 36.02
C ASN A 109 1.95 15.08 36.20
N GLU A 110 2.59 14.03 36.69
CA GLU A 110 4.05 13.97 36.82
C GLU A 110 4.75 14.11 35.46
N TYR A 111 4.34 13.35 34.43
CA TYR A 111 4.91 13.46 33.09
C TYR A 111 4.71 14.85 32.49
N LEU A 112 3.50 15.43 32.61
CA LEU A 112 3.21 16.76 32.10
C LEU A 112 4.11 17.82 32.76
N ASN A 113 4.27 17.77 34.08
CA ASN A 113 5.15 18.68 34.83
C ASN A 113 6.64 18.50 34.44
N ASN A 114 7.09 17.25 34.29
CA ASN A 114 8.45 16.93 33.87
C ASN A 114 8.74 17.48 32.46
N ILE A 115 7.84 17.26 31.51
CA ILE A 115 7.97 17.76 30.13
C ILE A 115 7.96 19.29 30.11
N GLN A 116 7.04 19.92 30.85
CA GLN A 116 6.97 21.38 30.97
C GLN A 116 8.28 21.97 31.48
N LYS A 117 8.83 21.40 32.57
CA LYS A 117 10.10 21.84 33.15
C LYS A 117 11.24 21.73 32.14
N ARG A 118 11.33 20.64 31.38
CA ARG A 118 12.35 20.46 30.34
C ARG A 118 12.23 21.47 29.21
N PHE A 119 11.01 21.79 28.76
CA PHE A 119 10.83 22.86 27.77
C PHE A 119 11.28 24.23 28.29
N ILE A 120 11.02 24.54 29.57
CA ILE A 120 11.49 25.77 30.21
C ILE A 120 13.02 25.80 30.28
N ASP A 121 13.65 24.70 30.69
CA ASP A 121 15.11 24.60 30.81
C ASP A 121 15.81 24.69 29.44
N MET A 122 15.24 24.06 28.39
CA MET A 122 15.72 24.23 27.01
C MET A 122 15.59 25.67 26.53
N GLN A 123 14.49 26.35 26.86
CA GLN A 123 14.32 27.76 26.49
C GLN A 123 15.41 28.64 27.15
N LYS A 124 15.74 28.40 28.42
CA LYS A 124 16.85 29.11 29.10
C LYS A 124 18.21 28.84 28.44
N SER A 125 18.46 27.61 28.00
CA SER A 125 19.68 27.24 27.27
C SER A 125 19.76 27.94 25.90
N LEU A 126 18.68 27.91 25.11
CA LEU A 126 18.60 28.52 23.78
C LEU A 126 18.85 30.04 23.77
N TYR A 127 18.37 30.74 24.79
CA TYR A 127 18.49 32.21 24.93
C TYR A 127 19.58 32.65 25.92
N GLY A 128 20.37 31.71 26.42
CA GLY A 128 21.39 31.96 27.43
C GLY A 128 22.73 31.39 27.00
N LYS A 129 23.26 30.46 27.80
CA LYS A 129 24.64 29.97 27.70
C LYS A 129 24.99 29.33 26.35
N ASP A 130 24.03 28.73 25.65
CA ASP A 130 24.31 27.98 24.42
C ASP A 130 24.05 28.81 23.15
N MET A 131 23.50 30.03 23.25
CA MET A 131 23.08 30.84 22.10
C MET A 131 24.22 31.11 21.12
N ASP A 132 25.36 31.61 21.60
CA ASP A 132 26.51 31.94 20.74
C ASP A 132 27.05 30.71 20.01
N ASN A 133 27.18 29.58 20.72
CA ASN A 133 27.62 28.31 20.14
C ASN A 133 26.64 27.78 19.07
N ILE A 134 25.34 28.02 19.25
CA ILE A 134 24.29 27.63 18.30
C ILE A 134 24.35 28.50 17.04
N ILE A 135 24.51 29.82 17.21
CA ILE A 135 24.67 30.75 16.08
C ILE A 135 25.96 30.46 15.30
N GLU A 136 27.05 30.10 15.97
CA GLU A 136 28.30 29.69 15.31
C GLU A 136 28.10 28.44 14.43
N ASP A 137 27.43 27.41 14.95
CA ASP A 137 27.15 26.18 14.18
C ASP A 137 26.14 26.40 13.04
N ILE A 138 25.16 27.29 13.23
CA ILE A 138 24.27 27.76 12.16
C ILE A 138 25.10 28.39 11.03
N ASN A 139 26.07 29.25 11.35
CA ASN A 139 26.96 29.84 10.34
C ASN A 139 27.86 28.81 9.67
N LYS A 140 28.39 27.82 10.41
CA LYS A 140 29.12 26.69 9.80
C LYS A 140 28.25 25.90 8.82
N ALA A 141 26.98 25.69 9.14
CA ALA A 141 26.03 25.04 8.24
C ALA A 141 25.74 25.91 7.01
N ARG A 142 25.55 27.23 7.20
CA ARG A 142 25.35 28.20 6.12
C ARG A 142 26.51 28.19 5.13
N ILE A 143 27.76 28.24 5.61
CA ILE A 143 28.95 28.24 4.75
C ILE A 143 28.98 26.98 3.87
N LYS A 144 28.64 25.82 4.42
CA LYS A 144 28.53 24.57 3.64
C LYS A 144 27.45 24.64 2.56
N GLU A 145 26.33 25.30 2.83
CA GLU A 145 25.29 25.53 1.81
C GLU A 145 25.78 26.50 0.73
N PHE A 146 26.50 27.57 1.10
CA PHE A 146 27.14 28.47 0.14
C PHE A 146 28.12 27.73 -0.78
N GLU A 147 29.02 26.90 -0.23
CA GLU A 147 29.97 26.08 -1.02
C GLU A 147 29.27 25.11 -1.98
N LYS A 148 28.12 24.54 -1.58
CA LYS A 148 27.31 23.68 -2.46
C LYS A 148 26.71 24.47 -3.62
N LEU A 149 26.18 25.67 -3.33
CA LEU A 149 25.62 26.56 -4.34
C LEU A 149 26.72 27.07 -5.28
N GLU A 150 27.91 27.36 -4.77
CA GLU A 150 29.07 27.76 -5.58
C GLU A 150 29.46 26.66 -6.57
N LYS A 151 29.62 25.42 -6.12
CA LYS A 151 29.88 24.27 -7.01
C LYS A 151 28.75 24.05 -8.03
N MET A 152 27.50 24.31 -7.65
CA MET A 152 26.36 24.20 -8.56
C MET A 152 26.41 25.27 -9.65
N GLU A 153 26.80 26.50 -9.30
CA GLU A 153 27.04 27.58 -10.26
C GLU A 153 28.19 27.23 -11.19
N ASP A 154 29.31 26.72 -10.66
CA ASP A 154 30.45 26.29 -11.47
C ASP A 154 30.01 25.23 -12.49
N LEU A 155 29.23 24.23 -12.09
CA LEU A 155 28.68 23.22 -13.02
C LEU A 155 27.69 23.77 -14.04
N PHE A 156 26.98 24.86 -13.73
CA PHE A 156 26.14 25.55 -14.71
C PHE A 156 26.98 26.30 -15.75
N LEU A 157 28.17 26.76 -15.35
CA LEU A 157 29.08 27.55 -16.16
C LEU A 157 30.17 26.70 -16.85
N GLU A 158 30.47 25.49 -16.35
CA GLU A 158 31.39 24.51 -16.91
C GLU A 158 30.75 23.78 -18.10
N GLY A 159 30.75 24.47 -19.23
CA GLY A 159 30.67 23.90 -20.55
C GLY A 159 31.50 24.77 -21.47
N SER A 160 32.27 24.18 -22.39
CA SER A 160 33.18 24.83 -23.36
C SER A 160 32.54 25.89 -24.28
N PHE A 161 31.30 26.29 -24.00
CA PHE A 161 30.47 27.23 -24.73
C PHE A 161 30.28 28.56 -23.98
N LEU A 162 30.25 28.56 -22.64
CA LEU A 162 30.09 29.79 -21.83
C LEU A 162 31.40 30.52 -21.60
N SER A 163 32.55 29.86 -21.77
CA SER A 163 33.87 30.51 -21.78
C SER A 163 34.00 31.54 -22.91
N ASP A 164 33.27 31.35 -24.02
CA ASP A 164 33.24 32.26 -25.17
C ASP A 164 32.14 33.34 -25.05
N VAL A 165 31.23 33.18 -24.08
CA VAL A 165 30.21 34.19 -23.75
C VAL A 165 30.83 35.17 -22.78
N ASN A 166 31.06 36.41 -23.22
CA ASN A 166 31.52 37.46 -22.33
C ASN A 166 30.44 37.78 -21.27
N LEU A 167 30.51 37.09 -20.12
CA LEU A 167 29.67 37.28 -18.93
C LEU A 167 29.96 38.61 -18.21
N GLU A 168 30.93 39.41 -18.67
CA GLU A 168 31.19 40.75 -18.11
C GLU A 168 29.95 41.65 -18.15
N SER A 169 29.07 41.48 -19.14
CA SER A 169 27.81 42.25 -19.22
C SER A 169 26.81 41.91 -18.11
N ILE A 170 26.95 40.75 -17.48
CA ILE A 170 26.09 40.28 -16.37
C ILE A 170 26.76 40.55 -15.02
N ASN A 171 28.09 40.71 -14.96
CA ASN A 171 28.81 40.96 -13.71
C ASN A 171 28.36 42.27 -13.03
N SER A 172 28.12 43.34 -13.79
CA SER A 172 27.57 44.59 -13.23
C SER A 172 26.17 44.40 -12.66
N GLN A 173 25.32 43.59 -13.30
CA GLN A 173 23.97 43.25 -12.82
C GLN A 173 24.02 42.35 -11.56
N LYS A 174 25.00 41.45 -11.48
CA LYS A 174 25.25 40.63 -10.27
C LYS A 174 25.65 41.51 -9.10
N GLU A 175 26.57 42.46 -9.31
CA GLU A 175 27.01 43.39 -8.28
C GLU A 175 25.84 44.27 -7.80
N GLU A 176 25.04 44.77 -8.74
CA GLU A 176 23.81 45.49 -8.44
C GLU A 176 22.79 44.70 -7.62
N LEU A 177 22.62 43.40 -7.91
CA LEU A 177 21.76 42.49 -7.14
C LEU A 177 22.34 42.28 -5.73
N ASN A 178 23.64 42.04 -5.62
CA ASN A 178 24.33 41.87 -4.34
C ASN A 178 24.22 43.12 -3.46
N ASN A 179 24.35 44.31 -4.05
CA ASN A 179 24.17 45.58 -3.35
C ASN A 179 22.73 45.74 -2.83
N ALA A 180 21.71 45.38 -3.64
CA ALA A 180 20.31 45.40 -3.20
C ALA A 180 20.03 44.41 -2.07
N ILE A 181 20.60 43.20 -2.13
CA ILE A 181 20.49 42.18 -1.07
C ILE A 181 21.19 42.64 0.22
N THR A 182 22.36 43.24 0.11
CA THR A 182 23.11 43.80 1.24
C THR A 182 22.33 44.94 1.89
N ASN A 183 21.77 45.86 1.09
CA ASN A 183 20.92 46.94 1.57
C ASN A 183 19.64 46.42 2.25
N TYR A 184 19.00 45.40 1.68
CA TYR A 184 17.85 44.74 2.29
C TYR A 184 18.18 44.13 3.66
N TYR A 185 19.34 43.48 3.78
CA TYR A 185 19.80 42.91 5.05
C TYR A 185 20.15 44.01 6.08
N TYR A 186 20.75 45.12 5.64
CA TYR A 186 21.01 46.28 6.48
C TYR A 186 19.69 46.90 7.01
N LEU A 187 18.71 47.12 6.12
CA LEU A 187 17.38 47.63 6.49
C LEU A 187 16.69 46.72 7.52
N ARG A 188 16.81 45.39 7.39
CA ARG A 188 16.29 44.47 8.42
C ARG A 188 16.94 44.68 9.78
N THR A 189 18.27 44.76 9.81
CA THR A 189 19.02 44.98 11.05
C THR A 189 18.60 46.30 11.71
N GLU A 190 18.47 47.35 10.92
CA GLU A 190 18.06 48.67 11.37
C GLU A 190 16.63 48.68 11.93
N ILE A 191 15.71 47.95 11.28
CA ILE A 191 14.34 47.76 11.76
C ILE A 191 14.32 46.99 13.09
N LEU A 192 15.17 45.98 13.25
CA LEU A 192 15.24 45.19 14.48
C LEU A 192 15.77 46.00 15.66
N ASN A 193 16.82 46.80 15.46
CA ASN A 193 17.33 47.70 16.48
C ASN A 193 16.26 48.71 16.92
N LEU A 194 15.52 49.27 15.95
CA LEU A 194 14.39 50.17 16.25
C LEU A 194 13.24 49.45 16.97
N LEU A 195 13.01 48.18 16.66
CA LEU A 195 11.99 47.36 17.30
C LEU A 195 12.41 46.94 18.72
N SER A 196 13.68 46.66 18.98
CA SER A 196 14.19 46.37 20.34
C SER A 196 14.09 47.57 21.28
N ASP A 197 14.15 48.78 20.72
CA ASP A 197 13.95 50.03 21.46
C ASP A 197 12.48 50.27 21.88
N ILE A 198 11.55 49.46 21.38
CA ILE A 198 10.14 49.43 21.79
C ILE A 198 9.98 48.30 22.80
N LYS A 199 9.62 48.62 24.04
CA LYS A 199 9.47 47.62 25.09
C LYS A 199 8.31 46.68 24.76
N LYS A 200 8.58 45.37 24.73
CA LYS A 200 7.52 44.35 24.64
C LYS A 200 6.79 44.27 25.98
N THR A 201 5.51 44.61 25.98
CA THR A 201 4.57 44.52 27.11
C THR A 201 3.50 43.47 26.80
N ASP A 202 2.70 43.06 27.78
CA ASP A 202 1.63 42.08 27.56
C ASP A 202 0.61 42.59 26.53
N ASP A 203 0.26 43.89 26.60
CA ASP A 203 -0.71 44.54 25.70
C ASP A 203 -0.24 44.64 24.24
N ASN A 204 1.08 44.82 24.02
CA ASN A 204 1.63 44.99 22.68
C ASN A 204 2.33 43.73 22.11
N SER A 205 2.49 42.70 22.93
CA SER A 205 3.21 41.45 22.63
C SER A 205 2.84 40.84 21.27
N LYS A 206 1.54 40.71 21.00
CA LYS A 206 1.01 40.16 19.74
C LYS A 206 1.43 40.96 18.51
N TYR A 207 1.42 42.29 18.61
CA TYR A 207 1.78 43.17 17.49
C TYR A 207 3.29 43.19 17.27
N TYR A 208 4.05 43.15 18.36
CA TYR A 208 5.50 42.99 18.36
C TYR A 208 5.91 41.72 17.60
N ASP A 209 5.36 40.57 18.00
CA ASP A 209 5.68 39.26 17.40
C ASP A 209 5.26 39.17 15.92
N ASN A 210 4.06 39.66 15.58
CA ASN A 210 3.61 39.74 14.20
C ASN A 210 4.48 40.65 13.33
N THR A 211 5.11 41.66 13.94
CA THR A 211 6.03 42.56 13.23
C THR A 211 7.35 41.88 12.95
N ILE A 212 7.93 41.16 13.92
CA ILE A 212 9.09 40.29 13.68
C ILE A 212 8.80 39.29 12.55
N TYR A 213 7.66 38.59 12.60
CA TYR A 213 7.27 37.66 11.54
C TYR A 213 7.18 38.32 10.16
N THR A 214 6.70 39.56 10.10
CA THR A 214 6.64 40.31 8.83
C THR A 214 8.04 40.65 8.31
N ILE A 215 8.94 41.12 9.19
CA ILE A 215 10.32 41.50 8.84
C ILE A 215 11.07 40.30 8.24
N PHE A 216 10.88 39.12 8.83
CA PHE A 216 11.57 37.88 8.45
C PHE A 216 10.82 37.00 7.46
N SER A 217 9.66 37.43 6.96
CA SER A 217 9.01 36.74 5.84
C SER A 217 9.82 36.92 4.55
N ILE A 218 9.82 35.90 3.68
CA ILE A 218 10.49 35.97 2.35
C ILE A 218 10.01 37.20 1.58
N LYS A 219 8.70 37.46 1.57
CA LYS A 219 8.10 38.60 0.89
C LYS A 219 7.34 39.46 1.90
N PRO A 220 8.02 40.43 2.54
CA PRO A 220 7.39 41.33 3.51
C PRO A 220 6.19 42.04 2.88
N ASN A 221 4.99 41.78 3.40
CA ASN A 221 3.76 42.39 2.92
C ASN A 221 3.38 43.60 3.79
N TYR A 222 3.94 44.76 3.44
CA TYR A 222 3.66 46.02 4.13
C TYR A 222 2.16 46.33 4.22
N THR A 223 1.39 46.13 3.15
CA THR A 223 -0.06 46.44 3.14
C THR A 223 -0.80 45.59 4.17
N LEU A 224 -0.53 44.29 4.21
CA LEU A 224 -1.13 43.36 5.14
C LEU A 224 -0.73 43.69 6.59
N TRP A 225 0.56 43.92 6.83
CA TRP A 225 1.07 44.29 8.14
C TRP A 225 0.50 45.62 8.62
N LYS A 226 0.40 46.63 7.74
CA LYS A 226 -0.15 47.94 8.07
C LYS A 226 -1.61 47.84 8.55
N ILE A 227 -2.41 47.02 7.85
CA ILE A 227 -3.83 46.84 8.15
C ILE A 227 -4.02 46.01 9.42
N LYS A 228 -3.33 44.86 9.53
CA LYS A 228 -3.56 43.89 10.61
C LYS A 228 -2.86 44.25 11.91
N ASN A 229 -1.70 44.91 11.84
CA ASN A 229 -0.84 45.15 13.01
C ASN A 229 -0.67 46.65 13.29
N TYR A 230 0.01 47.40 12.43
CA TYR A 230 0.38 48.79 12.70
C TYR A 230 -0.78 49.69 13.14
N LYS A 231 -1.88 49.71 12.37
CA LYS A 231 -3.07 50.53 12.69
C LYS A 231 -3.72 50.18 14.03
N LYS A 232 -3.55 48.94 14.52
CA LYS A 232 -4.05 48.50 15.82
C LYS A 232 -3.05 48.79 16.93
N TRP A 233 -1.76 48.59 16.66
CA TRP A 233 -0.67 48.86 17.60
C TRP A 233 -0.62 50.34 17.99
N VAL A 234 -0.68 51.26 17.01
CA VAL A 234 -0.66 52.71 17.26
C VAL A 234 -1.86 53.20 18.10
N LYS A 235 -2.99 52.48 18.08
CA LYS A 235 -4.14 52.81 18.92
C LYS A 235 -3.94 52.49 20.39
N ILE A 236 -3.05 51.54 20.69
CA ILE A 236 -2.74 51.08 22.05
C ILE A 236 -1.57 51.88 22.60
N GLU A 237 -0.57 52.16 21.75
CA GLU A 237 0.65 52.86 22.12
C GLU A 237 1.00 53.84 21.01
N ASN A 238 0.87 55.15 21.27
CA ASN A 238 1.24 56.18 20.31
C ASN A 238 2.71 56.58 20.53
N ASN A 239 3.60 56.07 19.68
CA ASN A 239 5.05 56.22 19.81
C ASN A 239 5.63 56.67 18.47
N GLU A 240 6.45 57.72 18.46
CA GLU A 240 7.14 58.23 17.26
C GLU A 240 7.98 57.13 16.57
N LYS A 241 8.55 56.21 17.36
CA LYS A 241 9.28 55.04 16.85
C LYS A 241 8.39 54.11 16.01
N LEU A 242 7.10 53.97 16.32
CA LEU A 242 6.18 53.16 15.50
C LEU A 242 5.93 53.79 14.13
N LEU A 243 5.91 55.12 14.04
CA LEU A 243 5.79 55.83 12.76
C LEU A 243 7.03 55.59 11.88
N ILE A 244 8.22 55.68 12.49
CA ILE A 244 9.50 55.37 11.83
C ILE A 244 9.52 53.90 11.38
N LEU A 245 9.08 52.98 12.24
CA LEU A 245 8.99 51.55 11.96
C LEU A 245 8.10 51.26 10.74
N ASN A 246 6.95 51.93 10.65
CA ASN A 246 6.04 51.81 9.51
C ASN A 246 6.69 52.25 8.19
N THR A 247 7.48 53.33 8.20
CA THR A 247 8.23 53.78 7.03
C THR A 247 9.32 52.79 6.65
N LYS A 248 10.12 52.30 7.61
CA LYS A 248 11.19 51.35 7.32
C LYS A 248 10.67 49.99 6.82
N ILE A 249 9.56 49.48 7.36
CA ILE A 249 8.94 48.23 6.85
C ILE A 249 8.40 48.40 5.43
N LYS A 250 7.89 49.59 5.07
CA LYS A 250 7.53 49.92 3.68
C LYS A 250 8.77 49.86 2.78
N ASN A 251 9.87 50.47 3.20
CA ASN A 251 11.13 50.47 2.45
C ASN A 251 11.68 49.04 2.28
N LEU A 252 11.65 48.22 3.34
CA LEU A 252 12.02 46.80 3.28
C LEU A 252 11.20 46.03 2.24
N SER A 253 9.88 46.23 2.22
CA SER A 253 8.99 45.60 1.24
C SER A 253 9.28 46.04 -0.21
N ASN A 254 9.63 47.31 -0.39
CA ASN A 254 10.02 47.84 -1.70
C ASN A 254 11.39 47.32 -2.14
N GLU A 255 12.37 47.22 -1.24
CA GLU A 255 13.70 46.70 -1.55
C GLU A 255 13.63 45.22 -1.95
N TRP A 256 12.77 44.42 -1.33
CA TRP A 256 12.53 43.04 -1.80
C TRP A 256 12.00 43.00 -3.25
N LYS A 257 11.11 43.92 -3.63
CA LYS A 257 10.65 44.02 -5.03
C LYS A 257 11.78 44.45 -5.97
N ASN A 258 12.68 45.32 -5.50
CA ASN A 258 13.87 45.73 -6.24
C ASN A 258 14.80 44.53 -6.51
N ILE A 259 15.06 43.69 -5.50
CA ILE A 259 15.82 42.44 -5.62
C ILE A 259 15.21 41.53 -6.69
N LEU A 260 13.89 41.29 -6.63
CA LEU A 260 13.19 40.46 -7.64
C LEU A 260 13.27 41.08 -9.04
N SER A 261 13.21 42.40 -9.16
CA SER A 261 13.35 43.09 -10.44
C SER A 261 14.77 42.94 -11.01
N LYS A 262 15.81 43.09 -10.19
CA LYS A 262 17.21 42.92 -10.60
C LYS A 262 17.50 41.47 -10.99
N ALA A 263 17.02 40.50 -10.23
CA ALA A 263 17.10 39.08 -10.59
C ALA A 263 16.41 38.80 -11.94
N LYS A 264 15.22 39.34 -12.17
CA LYS A 264 14.51 39.21 -13.45
C LYS A 264 15.28 39.84 -14.62
N ASN A 265 16.00 40.94 -14.39
CA ASN A 265 16.86 41.54 -15.43
C ASN A 265 18.00 40.59 -15.82
N ILE A 266 18.61 39.91 -14.85
CA ILE A 266 19.62 38.87 -15.10
C ILE A 266 19.01 37.69 -15.87
N ASP A 267 17.81 37.22 -15.47
CA ASP A 267 17.10 36.14 -16.19
C ASP A 267 16.78 36.54 -17.64
N ASN A 268 16.35 37.79 -17.86
CA ASN A 268 16.12 38.33 -19.20
C ASN A 268 17.41 38.42 -20.02
N ALA A 269 18.54 38.79 -19.41
CA ALA A 269 19.84 38.80 -20.07
C ALA A 269 20.27 37.39 -20.48
N MET A 270 20.03 36.38 -19.62
CA MET A 270 20.28 34.97 -19.95
C MET A 270 19.39 34.48 -21.10
N ASN A 271 18.11 34.87 -21.13
CA ASN A 271 17.21 34.58 -22.24
C ASN A 271 17.65 35.27 -23.55
N ALA A 272 18.17 36.50 -23.47
CA ALA A 272 18.70 37.23 -24.62
C ALA A 272 19.97 36.57 -25.18
N LEU A 273 20.81 35.99 -24.31
CA LEU A 273 21.96 35.18 -24.73
C LEU A 273 21.52 33.89 -25.43
N GLU A 274 20.52 33.18 -24.89
CA GLU A 274 19.92 32.00 -25.54
C GLU A 274 19.46 32.35 -26.96
N GLN A 275 18.77 33.48 -27.13
CA GLN A 275 18.32 33.99 -28.43
C GLN A 275 19.49 34.40 -29.35
N LYS A 276 20.54 35.02 -28.82
CA LYS A 276 21.71 35.41 -29.62
C LYS A 276 22.43 34.18 -30.19
N PHE A 277 22.48 33.09 -29.43
CA PHE A 277 23.21 31.87 -29.83
C PHE A 277 22.38 30.91 -30.67
N LEU A 278 21.11 30.71 -30.32
CA LEU A 278 20.24 29.72 -30.94
C LEU A 278 19.15 30.36 -31.81
N GLY A 279 19.08 31.70 -31.92
CA GLY A 279 17.90 32.42 -32.41
C GLY A 279 17.24 31.85 -33.66
N LYS A 280 18.03 31.57 -34.71
CA LYS A 280 17.51 30.99 -35.96
C LYS A 280 17.02 29.55 -35.77
N ASP A 281 17.73 28.75 -34.98
CA ASP A 281 17.34 27.37 -34.69
C ASP A 281 16.10 27.33 -33.75
N LEU A 282 16.02 28.21 -32.75
CA LEU A 282 14.86 28.38 -31.87
C LEU A 282 13.60 28.85 -32.60
N GLU A 283 13.75 29.82 -33.52
CA GLU A 283 12.64 30.30 -34.36
C GLU A 283 12.10 29.16 -35.23
N ASN A 284 12.98 28.38 -35.85
CA ASN A 284 12.62 27.20 -36.63
C ASN A 284 11.93 26.12 -35.76
N MET A 285 12.45 25.84 -34.57
CA MET A 285 11.83 24.89 -33.63
C MET A 285 10.44 25.35 -33.17
N ASN A 286 10.26 26.64 -32.89
CA ASN A 286 8.96 27.20 -32.50
C ASN A 286 7.95 27.10 -33.66
N ASN A 287 8.39 27.39 -34.89
CA ASN A 287 7.57 27.23 -36.08
C ASN A 287 7.15 25.76 -36.28
N TYR A 288 8.10 24.81 -36.19
CA TYR A 288 7.78 23.38 -36.27
C TYR A 288 6.87 22.91 -35.14
N SER A 289 7.08 23.37 -33.90
CA SER A 289 6.21 23.03 -32.78
C SER A 289 4.78 23.54 -32.97
N SER A 290 4.61 24.74 -33.52
CA SER A 290 3.30 25.31 -33.85
C SER A 290 2.58 24.49 -34.91
N GLU A 291 3.28 24.14 -36.00
CA GLU A 291 2.75 23.28 -37.07
C GLU A 291 2.36 21.88 -36.56
N ILE A 292 3.22 21.26 -35.73
CA ILE A 292 2.93 19.97 -35.08
C ILE A 292 1.62 20.05 -34.27
N LYS A 293 1.44 21.09 -33.45
CA LYS A 293 0.22 21.27 -32.65
C LYS A 293 -1.02 21.43 -33.53
N ASN A 294 -0.92 22.19 -34.61
CA ASN A 294 -2.03 22.38 -35.56
C ASN A 294 -2.41 21.06 -36.24
N ILE A 295 -1.43 20.29 -36.72
CA ILE A 295 -1.65 18.98 -37.35
C ILE A 295 -2.25 17.97 -36.37
N GLN A 296 -1.77 17.92 -35.12
CA GLN A 296 -2.33 17.05 -34.08
C GLN A 296 -3.80 17.36 -33.78
N LYS A 297 -4.16 18.66 -33.76
CA LYS A 297 -5.55 19.08 -33.60
C LYS A 297 -6.43 18.59 -34.75
N GLU A 298 -5.98 18.72 -36.00
CA GLU A 298 -6.72 18.23 -37.18
C GLU A 298 -6.82 16.70 -37.22
N LEU A 299 -5.75 15.97 -36.89
CA LEU A 299 -5.77 14.51 -36.78
C LEU A 299 -6.78 14.01 -35.73
N SER A 300 -6.92 14.72 -34.61
CA SER A 300 -7.91 14.38 -33.58
C SER A 300 -9.35 14.47 -34.10
N LYS A 301 -9.65 15.48 -34.94
CA LYS A 301 -10.97 15.66 -35.57
C LYS A 301 -11.25 14.56 -36.58
N ILE A 302 -10.29 14.24 -37.44
CA ILE A 302 -10.45 13.19 -38.46
C ILE A 302 -10.58 11.82 -37.83
N LYS A 303 -9.81 11.52 -36.77
CA LYS A 303 -9.93 10.26 -36.03
C LYS A 303 -11.33 10.08 -35.45
N ASN A 304 -11.93 11.14 -34.89
CA ASN A 304 -13.32 11.10 -34.42
C ASN A 304 -14.31 10.82 -35.57
N ASN A 305 -14.11 11.44 -36.73
CA ASN A 305 -14.95 11.18 -37.90
C ASN A 305 -14.80 9.73 -38.42
N ILE A 306 -13.59 9.18 -38.44
CA ILE A 306 -13.34 7.76 -38.76
C ILE A 306 -14.11 6.86 -37.82
N SER A 307 -14.02 7.07 -36.51
CA SER A 307 -14.75 6.25 -35.53
C SER A 307 -16.27 6.33 -35.71
N LYS A 308 -16.82 7.51 -36.01
CA LYS A 308 -18.24 7.69 -36.33
C LYS A 308 -18.65 6.90 -37.58
N SER A 309 -17.89 7.02 -38.67
CA SER A 309 -18.14 6.30 -39.92
C SER A 309 -18.01 4.78 -39.75
N GLN A 310 -17.03 4.31 -38.98
CA GLN A 310 -16.88 2.88 -38.65
C GLN A 310 -18.08 2.33 -37.90
N ASN A 311 -18.60 3.06 -36.91
CA ASN A 311 -19.79 2.63 -36.17
C ASN A 311 -21.03 2.56 -37.08
N ILE A 312 -21.15 3.47 -38.04
CA ILE A 312 -22.24 3.46 -39.04
C ILE A 312 -22.10 2.25 -39.97
N VAL A 313 -20.89 1.96 -40.46
CA VAL A 313 -20.59 0.77 -41.29
C VAL A 313 -20.89 -0.52 -40.53
N LEU A 314 -20.45 -0.63 -39.26
CA LEU A 314 -20.73 -1.79 -38.41
C LEU A 314 -22.23 -1.98 -38.18
N LYS A 315 -22.98 -0.89 -37.97
CA LYS A 315 -24.44 -0.94 -37.84
C LYS A 315 -25.08 -1.53 -39.09
N TYR A 316 -24.78 -0.98 -40.28
CA TYR A 316 -25.36 -1.50 -41.52
C TYR A 316 -24.93 -2.94 -41.83
N THR A 317 -23.70 -3.32 -41.47
CA THR A 317 -23.21 -4.70 -41.60
C THR A 317 -23.98 -5.65 -40.67
N SER A 318 -24.26 -5.23 -39.43
CA SER A 318 -25.07 -5.99 -38.48
C SER A 318 -26.52 -6.11 -38.95
N ASP A 319 -27.12 -5.01 -39.41
CA ASP A 319 -28.49 -4.98 -39.94
C ASP A 319 -28.63 -5.94 -41.14
N LEU A 320 -27.64 -5.96 -42.04
CA LEU A 320 -27.55 -6.93 -43.13
C LEU A 320 -27.44 -8.38 -42.63
N THR A 321 -26.59 -8.63 -41.64
CA THR A 321 -26.40 -9.98 -41.08
C THR A 321 -27.68 -10.50 -40.43
N SER A 322 -28.37 -9.68 -39.65
CA SER A 322 -29.64 -10.06 -39.01
C SER A 322 -30.75 -10.31 -40.05
N LEU A 323 -30.77 -9.54 -41.15
CA LEU A 323 -31.73 -9.74 -42.24
C LEU A 323 -31.45 -11.06 -42.99
N LEU A 324 -30.18 -11.46 -43.13
CA LEU A 324 -29.78 -12.76 -43.70
C LEU A 324 -30.18 -13.93 -42.79
N GLU A 325 -30.08 -13.78 -41.47
CA GLU A 325 -30.53 -14.80 -40.51
C GLU A 325 -32.05 -15.00 -40.54
N LEU A 326 -32.83 -13.94 -40.76
CA LEU A 326 -34.28 -14.00 -40.96
C LEU A 326 -34.67 -14.76 -42.24
N TYR A 327 -33.79 -14.77 -43.25
CA TYR A 327 -34.03 -15.48 -44.50
C TYR A 327 -33.80 -16.99 -44.36
N ALA A 328 -32.91 -17.44 -43.46
CA ALA A 328 -32.50 -18.84 -43.34
C ALA A 328 -33.66 -19.84 -43.07
N PRO A 329 -34.67 -19.54 -42.21
CA PRO A 329 -35.82 -20.43 -42.01
C PRO A 329 -36.71 -20.56 -43.25
N ASP A 330 -36.93 -19.45 -43.96
CA ASP A 330 -37.74 -19.44 -45.19
C ASP A 330 -37.02 -20.15 -46.33
N SER A 331 -35.69 -20.03 -46.36
CA SER A 331 -34.78 -20.77 -47.23
C SER A 331 -34.99 -22.29 -47.14
N LEU A 332 -35.08 -22.85 -45.92
CA LEU A 332 -35.28 -24.29 -45.68
C LEU A 332 -36.70 -24.76 -46.04
N LYS A 333 -37.70 -23.91 -45.81
CA LYS A 333 -39.09 -24.18 -46.20
C LYS A 333 -39.23 -24.24 -47.72
N ILE A 334 -38.58 -23.32 -48.44
CA ILE A 334 -38.53 -23.32 -49.92
C ILE A 334 -37.83 -24.59 -50.42
N GLU A 335 -36.68 -24.95 -49.86
CA GLU A 335 -35.96 -26.17 -50.23
C GLU A 335 -36.83 -27.41 -50.07
N SER A 336 -37.53 -27.51 -48.93
CA SER A 336 -38.46 -28.61 -48.65
C SER A 336 -39.63 -28.63 -49.64
N ALA A 337 -40.24 -27.48 -49.91
CA ALA A 337 -41.34 -27.35 -50.88
C ALA A 337 -40.89 -27.70 -52.31
N VAL A 338 -39.71 -27.22 -52.73
CA VAL A 338 -39.07 -27.53 -54.02
C VAL A 338 -38.78 -29.03 -54.15
N ASN A 339 -38.31 -29.69 -53.09
CA ASN A 339 -38.05 -31.13 -53.09
C ASN A 339 -39.35 -31.95 -53.20
N ILE A 340 -40.42 -31.51 -52.53
CA ILE A 340 -41.75 -32.11 -52.67
C ILE A 340 -42.25 -31.97 -54.11
N LEU A 341 -42.09 -30.79 -54.71
CA LEU A 341 -42.46 -30.55 -56.11
C LEU A 341 -41.59 -31.36 -57.10
N LYS A 342 -40.29 -31.53 -56.85
CA LYS A 342 -39.37 -32.35 -57.67
C LYS A 342 -39.76 -33.83 -57.70
N ASN A 343 -40.31 -34.36 -56.60
CA ASN A 343 -40.70 -35.77 -56.48
C ASN A 343 -42.08 -36.09 -57.07
N TYR A 344 -42.79 -35.11 -57.62
CA TYR A 344 -44.07 -35.31 -58.28
C TYR A 344 -43.95 -36.15 -59.56
N LYS A 345 -44.69 -37.26 -59.64
CA LYS A 345 -44.68 -38.17 -60.81
C LYS A 345 -45.61 -37.68 -61.93
N ARG A 346 -45.10 -37.78 -63.16
CA ARG A 346 -45.49 -37.07 -64.39
C ARG A 346 -46.78 -37.55 -65.10
N ASP A 347 -47.63 -38.33 -64.46
CA ASP A 347 -48.57 -39.16 -65.23
C ASP A 347 -49.85 -38.44 -65.71
N LYS A 348 -50.00 -37.12 -65.50
CA LYS A 348 -51.20 -36.35 -65.90
C LYS A 348 -50.98 -34.91 -66.40
N VAL A 349 -49.78 -34.52 -66.85
CA VAL A 349 -49.52 -33.13 -67.32
C VAL A 349 -48.74 -33.13 -68.65
N ASN A 350 -49.04 -32.16 -69.52
CA ASN A 350 -48.45 -32.06 -70.86
C ASN A 350 -46.92 -31.95 -70.83
N SER A 351 -46.23 -32.75 -71.64
CA SER A 351 -44.77 -33.00 -71.50
C SER A 351 -43.88 -31.76 -71.59
N THR A 352 -44.26 -30.74 -72.38
CA THR A 352 -43.48 -29.52 -72.61
C THR A 352 -43.52 -28.55 -71.43
N GLU A 353 -44.70 -28.38 -70.81
CA GLU A 353 -44.90 -27.48 -69.66
C GLU A 353 -44.26 -28.06 -68.39
N VAL A 354 -44.30 -29.39 -68.23
CA VAL A 354 -43.62 -30.11 -67.15
C VAL A 354 -42.10 -30.01 -67.27
N MET A 355 -41.56 -30.01 -68.48
CA MET A 355 -40.12 -29.82 -68.71
C MET A 355 -39.68 -28.39 -68.38
N ALA A 356 -40.41 -27.37 -68.81
CA ALA A 356 -40.12 -25.97 -68.47
C ALA A 356 -40.21 -25.70 -66.95
N LEU A 357 -41.22 -26.28 -66.28
CA LEU A 357 -41.36 -26.23 -64.83
C LEU A 357 -40.18 -26.91 -64.13
N SER A 358 -39.82 -28.12 -64.56
CA SER A 358 -38.67 -28.89 -64.06
C SER A 358 -37.36 -28.12 -64.19
N GLU A 359 -37.10 -27.51 -65.35
CA GLU A 359 -35.91 -26.69 -65.58
C GLU A 359 -35.87 -25.45 -64.67
N LYS A 360 -37.00 -24.76 -64.49
CA LYS A 360 -37.08 -23.58 -63.63
C LYS A 360 -36.99 -23.91 -62.14
N ILE A 361 -37.57 -25.03 -61.70
CA ILE A 361 -37.42 -25.55 -60.34
C ILE A 361 -35.96 -25.96 -60.07
N ASN A 362 -35.29 -26.59 -61.05
CA ASN A 362 -33.87 -26.91 -60.95
C ASN A 362 -32.99 -25.65 -60.94
N PHE A 363 -33.31 -24.65 -61.76
CA PHE A 363 -32.61 -23.38 -61.77
C PHE A 363 -32.73 -22.65 -60.43
N ILE A 364 -33.93 -22.64 -59.85
CA ILE A 364 -34.18 -22.10 -58.51
C ILE A 364 -33.39 -22.84 -57.45
N SER A 365 -33.43 -24.17 -57.47
CA SER A 365 -32.69 -25.00 -56.52
C SER A 365 -31.18 -24.72 -56.59
N ASN A 366 -30.61 -24.65 -57.79
CA ASN A 366 -29.18 -24.40 -57.96
C ASN A 366 -28.80 -22.96 -57.57
N THR A 367 -29.66 -21.98 -57.90
CA THR A 367 -29.40 -20.57 -57.56
C THR A 367 -29.52 -20.34 -56.05
N PHE A 368 -30.46 -21.01 -55.40
CA PHE A 368 -30.62 -21.03 -53.95
C PHE A 368 -29.37 -21.57 -53.24
N GLU A 369 -28.83 -22.69 -53.71
CA GLU A 369 -27.63 -23.31 -53.13
C GLU A 369 -26.39 -22.42 -53.28
N ILE A 370 -26.27 -21.71 -54.42
CA ILE A 370 -25.23 -20.69 -54.65
C ILE A 370 -25.39 -19.51 -53.68
N ILE A 371 -26.62 -19.03 -53.48
CA ILE A 371 -26.92 -17.92 -52.57
C ILE A 371 -26.58 -18.33 -51.13
N ASN A 372 -27.03 -19.49 -50.66
CA ASN A 372 -26.81 -19.97 -49.29
C ASN A 372 -25.31 -20.18 -48.97
N LYS A 373 -24.54 -20.67 -49.94
CA LYS A 373 -23.09 -20.84 -49.80
C LYS A 373 -22.32 -19.52 -49.76
N LYS A 374 -22.82 -18.49 -50.46
CA LYS A 374 -22.18 -17.16 -50.54
C LYS A 374 -22.60 -16.20 -49.43
N ILE A 375 -23.80 -16.36 -48.86
CA ILE A 375 -24.29 -15.61 -47.69
C ILE A 375 -23.32 -15.70 -46.50
N GLN A 376 -22.60 -16.82 -46.37
CA GLN A 376 -21.63 -17.04 -45.29
C GLN A 376 -20.29 -16.29 -45.48
N GLN A 377 -20.05 -15.68 -46.65
CA GLN A 377 -18.80 -14.98 -46.97
C GLN A 377 -19.10 -13.53 -47.38
N LEU A 378 -19.10 -12.63 -46.40
CA LEU A 378 -19.39 -11.19 -46.52
C LEU A 378 -18.47 -10.40 -47.50
N SER A 379 -17.47 -11.04 -48.10
CA SER A 379 -16.48 -10.39 -48.98
C SER A 379 -16.97 -10.13 -50.42
N ASP A 380 -18.03 -10.79 -50.89
CA ASP A 380 -18.49 -10.75 -52.30
C ASP A 380 -19.87 -10.09 -52.47
N PHE A 381 -20.08 -8.95 -51.81
CA PHE A 381 -21.39 -8.32 -51.66
C PHE A 381 -22.06 -7.88 -52.99
N GLU A 382 -21.30 -7.40 -53.97
CA GLU A 382 -21.84 -7.06 -55.31
C GLU A 382 -22.28 -8.31 -56.10
N ILE A 383 -21.57 -9.43 -55.96
CA ILE A 383 -21.92 -10.69 -56.63
C ILE A 383 -23.17 -11.32 -55.99
N PHE A 384 -23.31 -11.14 -54.68
CA PHE A 384 -24.49 -11.55 -53.91
C PHE A 384 -25.75 -10.81 -54.35
N LYS A 385 -25.68 -9.48 -54.49
CA LYS A 385 -26.74 -8.60 -55.03
C LYS A 385 -27.23 -9.07 -56.40
N ASP A 386 -26.32 -9.37 -57.31
CA ASP A 386 -26.63 -9.84 -58.67
C ASP A 386 -27.30 -11.22 -58.69
N SER A 387 -26.88 -12.11 -57.78
CA SER A 387 -27.42 -13.47 -57.67
C SER A 387 -28.84 -13.47 -57.11
N ILE A 388 -29.09 -12.59 -56.14
CA ILE A 388 -30.38 -12.40 -55.51
C ILE A 388 -31.43 -11.84 -56.50
N GLN A 389 -31.05 -10.88 -57.33
CA GLN A 389 -31.95 -10.31 -58.34
C GLN A 389 -32.43 -11.39 -59.33
N LYS A 390 -31.50 -12.25 -59.80
CA LYS A 390 -31.81 -13.37 -60.71
C LYS A 390 -32.69 -14.44 -60.05
N TYR A 391 -32.54 -14.65 -58.74
CA TYR A 391 -33.37 -15.55 -57.95
C TYR A 391 -34.81 -15.05 -57.86
N TYR A 392 -34.99 -13.77 -57.55
CA TYR A 392 -36.30 -13.12 -57.52
C TYR A 392 -37.04 -13.23 -58.87
N GLU A 393 -36.37 -12.88 -59.97
CA GLU A 393 -36.95 -12.94 -61.32
C GLU A 393 -37.43 -14.36 -61.68
N SER A 394 -36.71 -15.38 -61.20
CA SER A 394 -37.06 -16.79 -61.43
C SER A 394 -38.25 -17.27 -60.59
N PHE A 395 -38.37 -16.79 -59.35
CA PHE A 395 -39.53 -17.04 -58.49
C PHE A 395 -40.78 -16.32 -58.97
N LEU A 396 -40.65 -15.07 -59.43
CA LEU A 396 -41.75 -14.30 -60.00
C LEU A 396 -42.31 -14.98 -61.25
N TRP A 397 -41.44 -15.53 -62.10
CA TRP A 397 -41.86 -16.35 -63.23
C TRP A 397 -42.67 -17.57 -62.77
N LEU A 398 -42.25 -18.28 -61.72
CA LEU A 398 -43.01 -19.42 -61.20
C LEU A 398 -44.39 -19.01 -60.67
N LYS A 399 -44.48 -17.92 -59.89
CA LYS A 399 -45.75 -17.35 -59.39
C LYS A 399 -46.75 -17.12 -60.54
N ASN A 400 -46.28 -16.54 -61.64
CA ASN A 400 -47.14 -16.15 -62.77
C ASN A 400 -47.54 -17.32 -63.68
N ASN A 401 -46.90 -18.50 -63.57
CA ASN A 401 -47.14 -19.65 -64.45
C ASN A 401 -47.68 -20.89 -63.72
N LEU A 402 -47.78 -20.87 -62.38
CA LEU A 402 -48.18 -22.01 -61.55
C LEU A 402 -49.69 -22.34 -61.59
N GLU A 403 -50.57 -21.37 -61.84
CA GLU A 403 -52.03 -21.61 -61.96
C GLU A 403 -52.41 -22.56 -63.10
N TYR A 404 -51.55 -22.71 -64.11
CA TYR A 404 -51.79 -23.60 -65.26
C TYR A 404 -51.52 -25.09 -64.96
N ILE A 405 -50.95 -25.41 -63.79
CA ILE A 405 -50.56 -26.78 -63.39
C ILE A 405 -51.59 -27.33 -62.37
N ASN A 406 -52.82 -27.56 -62.86
CA ASN A 406 -53.95 -28.35 -62.32
C ASN A 406 -54.36 -28.20 -60.81
N PRO A 407 -55.57 -27.75 -60.46
CA PRO A 407 -55.96 -27.40 -59.07
C PRO A 407 -56.28 -28.56 -58.10
N ASP A 408 -56.52 -29.80 -58.54
CA ASP A 408 -57.23 -30.82 -57.73
C ASP A 408 -56.34 -31.96 -57.13
N LEU A 409 -55.20 -31.64 -56.50
CA LEU A 409 -54.36 -32.65 -55.82
C LEU A 409 -53.95 -32.24 -54.41
N GLU A 410 -54.62 -32.83 -53.42
CA GLU A 410 -54.45 -32.63 -51.97
C GLU A 410 -52.99 -32.80 -51.45
N TYR A 411 -52.15 -33.54 -52.19
CA TYR A 411 -50.78 -33.89 -51.80
C TYR A 411 -49.72 -32.81 -52.02
N ILE A 412 -49.92 -31.88 -52.97
CA ILE A 412 -48.96 -30.82 -53.30
C ILE A 412 -49.39 -29.44 -52.79
N THR A 413 -50.66 -29.30 -52.41
CA THR A 413 -51.27 -28.07 -51.89
C THR A 413 -50.51 -27.42 -50.72
N PRO A 414 -49.98 -28.18 -49.73
CA PRO A 414 -49.20 -27.58 -48.64
C PRO A 414 -47.89 -26.95 -49.15
N ALA A 415 -47.14 -27.65 -50.00
CA ALA A 415 -45.90 -27.13 -50.60
C ALA A 415 -46.17 -25.89 -51.47
N TYR A 416 -47.27 -25.91 -52.22
CA TYR A 416 -47.73 -24.78 -53.03
C TYR A 416 -48.08 -23.53 -52.20
N LYS A 417 -48.88 -23.68 -51.14
CA LYS A 417 -49.24 -22.57 -50.24
C LYS A 417 -48.00 -21.97 -49.55
N THR A 418 -47.08 -22.83 -49.11
CA THR A 418 -45.81 -22.40 -48.51
C THR A 418 -44.94 -21.60 -49.49
N VAL A 419 -44.88 -21.98 -50.78
CA VAL A 419 -44.16 -21.19 -51.79
C VAL A 419 -44.81 -19.81 -51.99
N PHE A 420 -46.14 -19.74 -52.05
CA PHE A 420 -46.86 -18.47 -52.25
C PHE A 420 -46.70 -17.49 -51.07
N GLU A 421 -46.84 -17.98 -49.83
CA GLU A 421 -46.68 -17.17 -48.61
C GLU A 421 -45.25 -16.64 -48.44
N ILE A 422 -44.25 -17.40 -48.86
CA ILE A 422 -42.85 -17.01 -48.72
C ILE A 422 -42.45 -15.99 -49.80
N ILE A 423 -43.06 -15.98 -50.99
CA ILE A 423 -42.67 -15.06 -52.08
C ILE A 423 -42.84 -13.58 -51.70
N ASP A 424 -43.96 -13.21 -51.08
CA ASP A 424 -44.21 -11.81 -50.70
C ASP A 424 -43.25 -11.36 -49.58
N ASN A 425 -42.84 -12.29 -48.70
CA ASN A 425 -41.82 -12.05 -47.68
C ASN A 425 -40.42 -11.90 -48.30
N ILE A 426 -40.09 -12.67 -49.34
CA ILE A 426 -38.83 -12.52 -50.09
C ILE A 426 -38.77 -11.12 -50.73
N ASP A 427 -39.81 -10.67 -51.45
CA ASP A 427 -39.82 -9.37 -52.14
C ASP A 427 -39.57 -8.18 -51.19
N SER A 428 -40.25 -8.16 -50.05
CA SER A 428 -40.04 -7.14 -49.00
C SER A 428 -38.62 -7.16 -48.44
N THR A 429 -38.08 -8.36 -48.21
CA THR A 429 -36.69 -8.57 -47.74
C THR A 429 -35.68 -8.06 -48.76
N LEU A 430 -35.93 -8.26 -50.06
CA LEU A 430 -35.07 -7.82 -51.15
C LEU A 430 -35.00 -6.30 -51.29
N ASN A 431 -36.14 -5.62 -51.19
CA ASN A 431 -36.19 -4.16 -51.23
C ASN A 431 -35.42 -3.54 -50.05
N THR A 432 -35.54 -4.14 -48.86
CA THR A 432 -34.79 -3.73 -47.67
C THR A 432 -33.28 -3.99 -47.83
N LEU A 433 -32.92 -5.15 -48.37
CA LEU A 433 -31.53 -5.54 -48.64
C LEU A 433 -30.85 -4.57 -49.65
N LYS A 434 -31.56 -4.18 -50.71
CA LYS A 434 -31.08 -3.20 -51.69
C LYS A 434 -30.83 -1.82 -51.06
N ALA A 435 -31.73 -1.35 -50.21
CA ALA A 435 -31.57 -0.06 -49.52
C ALA A 435 -30.38 -0.07 -48.54
N LEU A 436 -30.20 -1.14 -47.76
CA LEU A 436 -29.06 -1.29 -46.84
C LEU A 436 -27.73 -1.39 -47.58
N THR A 437 -27.71 -2.05 -48.75
CA THR A 437 -26.54 -2.19 -49.62
C THR A 437 -26.02 -0.84 -50.11
N ILE A 438 -26.92 0.02 -50.61
CA ILE A 438 -26.57 1.36 -51.09
C ILE A 438 -25.99 2.18 -49.93
N ASN A 439 -26.67 2.19 -48.79
CA ASN A 439 -26.21 2.93 -47.60
C ASN A 439 -24.84 2.44 -47.09
N LEU A 440 -24.59 1.13 -47.10
CA LEU A 440 -23.29 0.58 -46.72
C LEU A 440 -22.17 1.06 -47.66
N THR A 441 -22.42 1.02 -48.97
CA THR A 441 -21.46 1.41 -50.01
C THR A 441 -21.09 2.89 -49.89
N ASP A 442 -22.08 3.77 -49.72
CA ASP A 442 -21.85 5.21 -49.56
C ASP A 442 -21.03 5.53 -48.30
N ASN A 443 -21.30 4.82 -47.20
CA ASN A 443 -20.57 5.03 -45.94
C ASN A 443 -19.14 4.46 -45.96
N LEU A 444 -18.89 3.39 -46.72
CA LEU A 444 -17.54 2.89 -46.97
C LEU A 444 -16.70 3.90 -47.76
N ALA A 445 -17.28 4.54 -48.78
CA ALA A 445 -16.60 5.60 -49.54
C ALA A 445 -16.25 6.83 -48.67
N ILE A 446 -17.15 7.22 -47.75
CA ILE A 446 -16.88 8.29 -46.78
C ILE A 446 -15.74 7.90 -45.82
N LEU A 447 -15.73 6.66 -45.34
CA LEU A 447 -14.69 6.14 -44.44
C LEU A 447 -13.31 6.17 -45.12
N GLU A 448 -13.23 5.72 -46.38
CA GLU A 448 -12.00 5.73 -47.18
C GLU A 448 -11.46 7.17 -47.36
N LYS A 449 -12.35 8.13 -47.63
CA LYS A 449 -11.98 9.56 -47.74
C LYS A 449 -11.34 10.09 -46.45
N TYR A 450 -11.90 9.75 -45.28
CA TYR A 450 -11.32 10.16 -44.00
C TYR A 450 -9.99 9.45 -43.70
N GLN A 451 -9.85 8.17 -44.04
CA GLN A 451 -8.59 7.43 -43.89
C GLN A 451 -7.47 8.00 -44.76
N ASN A 452 -7.78 8.36 -46.01
CA ASN A 452 -6.81 9.00 -46.90
C ASN A 452 -6.36 10.38 -46.38
N SER A 453 -7.30 11.17 -45.87
CA SER A 453 -6.99 12.47 -45.24
C SER A 453 -6.14 12.32 -43.98
N TYR A 454 -6.39 11.28 -43.17
CA TYR A 454 -5.60 10.95 -41.99
C TYR A 454 -4.15 10.60 -42.36
N ASN A 455 -3.96 9.71 -43.34
CA ASN A 455 -2.62 9.27 -43.78
C ASN A 455 -1.78 10.45 -44.32
N GLN A 456 -2.41 11.37 -45.06
CA GLN A 456 -1.72 12.58 -45.53
C GLN A 456 -1.26 13.47 -44.37
N LEU A 457 -2.10 13.70 -43.36
CA LEU A 457 -1.73 14.53 -42.21
C LEU A 457 -0.72 13.84 -41.29
N ASP A 458 -0.80 12.53 -41.11
CA ASP A 458 0.17 11.75 -40.34
C ASP A 458 1.57 11.79 -40.97
N SER A 459 1.64 11.71 -42.31
CA SER A 459 2.91 11.87 -43.03
C SER A 459 3.53 13.26 -42.83
N LYS A 460 2.70 14.32 -42.85
CA LYS A 460 3.15 15.69 -42.56
C LYS A 460 3.61 15.85 -41.12
N LEU A 461 2.88 15.26 -40.16
CA LEU A 461 3.25 15.27 -38.74
C LEU A 461 4.65 14.65 -38.56
N LYS A 462 4.88 13.46 -39.12
CA LYS A 462 6.17 12.77 -39.06
C LYS A 462 7.30 13.61 -39.65
N ALA A 463 7.07 14.27 -40.79
CA ALA A 463 8.06 15.14 -41.42
C ALA A 463 8.43 16.34 -40.55
N PHE A 464 7.45 17.03 -39.95
CA PHE A 464 7.71 18.16 -39.05
C PHE A 464 8.33 17.73 -37.71
N SER A 465 7.90 16.61 -37.15
CA SER A 465 8.50 16.03 -35.94
C SER A 465 9.96 15.65 -36.16
N THR A 466 10.29 15.02 -37.29
CA THR A 466 11.68 14.67 -37.62
C THR A 466 12.57 15.92 -37.72
N LYS A 467 12.10 16.98 -38.41
CA LYS A 467 12.81 18.25 -38.50
C LYS A 467 12.99 18.93 -37.14
N TYR A 468 11.99 18.86 -36.27
CA TYR A 468 12.08 19.37 -34.90
C TYR A 468 13.10 18.57 -34.08
N ASP A 469 13.06 17.24 -34.14
CA ASP A 469 13.93 16.35 -33.37
C ASP A 469 15.39 16.45 -33.81
N GLU A 470 15.66 16.56 -35.11
CA GLU A 470 17.00 16.82 -35.65
C GLU A 470 17.58 18.13 -35.10
N LEU A 471 16.80 19.20 -35.13
CA LEU A 471 17.22 20.51 -34.61
C LEU A 471 17.39 20.51 -33.09
N TYR A 472 16.48 19.83 -32.37
CA TYR A 472 16.55 19.68 -30.92
C TYR A 472 17.78 18.88 -30.51
N ASN A 473 18.04 17.73 -31.15
CA ASN A 473 19.18 16.87 -30.83
C ASN A 473 20.52 17.55 -31.15
N LYS A 474 20.60 18.29 -32.27
CA LYS A 474 21.77 19.12 -32.62
C LYS A 474 22.11 20.13 -31.50
N ASN A 475 21.09 20.70 -30.87
CA ASN A 475 21.25 21.78 -29.87
C ASN A 475 21.01 21.31 -28.41
N LYS A 476 20.86 20.00 -28.18
CA LYS A 476 20.37 19.44 -26.91
C LYS A 476 21.19 19.86 -25.70
N THR A 477 22.51 19.70 -25.77
CA THR A 477 23.43 20.04 -24.67
C THR A 477 23.35 21.53 -24.34
N VAL A 478 23.25 22.39 -25.35
CA VAL A 478 23.15 23.85 -25.19
C VAL A 478 21.79 24.25 -24.60
N LEU A 479 20.69 23.66 -25.09
CA LEU A 479 19.33 23.87 -24.58
C LEU A 479 19.17 23.38 -23.14
N ASP A 480 19.73 22.22 -22.77
CA ASP A 480 19.68 21.69 -21.40
C ASP A 480 20.47 22.56 -20.42
N ASN A 481 21.57 23.18 -20.87
CA ASN A 481 22.34 24.14 -20.08
C ASN A 481 21.60 25.47 -19.91
N PHE A 482 21.06 26.06 -20.99
CA PHE A 482 20.24 27.28 -20.89
C PHE A 482 18.97 27.07 -20.06
N LYS A 483 18.35 25.88 -20.12
CA LYS A 483 17.18 25.54 -19.31
C LYS A 483 17.44 25.68 -17.81
N LYS A 484 18.65 25.35 -17.34
CA LYS A 484 19.07 25.55 -15.94
C LYS A 484 19.33 27.03 -15.62
N LEU A 485 19.80 27.80 -16.60
CA LEU A 485 20.14 29.23 -16.49
C LEU A 485 18.94 30.18 -16.65
N LYS A 486 17.77 29.71 -17.10
CA LYS A 486 16.54 30.54 -17.25
C LYS A 486 16.06 31.23 -15.98
N LYS A 487 16.48 30.73 -14.81
CA LYS A 487 16.16 31.26 -13.48
C LYS A 487 17.42 31.57 -12.67
N TYR A 488 18.49 31.95 -13.37
CA TYR A 488 19.79 32.20 -12.76
C TYR A 488 19.79 33.41 -11.80
N GLY A 489 19.03 34.46 -12.09
CA GLY A 489 18.80 35.56 -11.16
C GLY A 489 18.14 35.11 -9.86
N GLU A 490 17.15 34.22 -9.93
CA GLU A 490 16.50 33.62 -8.76
C GLU A 490 17.48 32.76 -7.94
N PHE A 491 18.36 32.01 -8.61
CA PHE A 491 19.44 31.24 -7.98
C PHE A 491 20.44 32.16 -7.23
N LEU A 492 20.86 33.25 -7.87
CA LEU A 492 21.79 34.21 -7.28
C LEU A 492 21.24 34.85 -6.00
N ILE A 493 19.92 35.06 -5.89
CA ILE A 493 19.32 35.51 -4.63
C ILE A 493 19.69 34.56 -3.48
N ILE A 494 19.46 33.25 -3.67
CA ILE A 494 19.73 32.25 -2.63
C ILE A 494 21.23 32.20 -2.31
N LYS A 495 22.09 32.21 -3.34
CA LYS A 495 23.55 32.22 -3.16
C LYS A 495 24.01 33.46 -2.39
N SER A 496 23.56 34.65 -2.76
CA SER A 496 23.99 35.89 -2.10
C SER A 496 23.52 35.98 -0.65
N PHE A 497 22.29 35.54 -0.34
CA PHE A 497 21.86 35.43 1.07
C PHE A 497 22.66 34.38 1.84
N SER A 498 23.06 33.28 1.20
CA SER A 498 23.91 32.28 1.84
C SER A 498 25.33 32.77 2.13
N ASN A 499 25.76 33.91 1.58
CA ASN A 499 27.04 34.55 1.90
C ASN A 499 26.97 35.48 3.13
N LEU A 500 25.77 35.92 3.52
CA LEU A 500 25.58 36.82 4.66
C LEU A 500 25.62 36.06 5.99
N GLU A 501 26.34 36.58 6.98
CA GLU A 501 26.39 36.00 8.33
C GLU A 501 25.01 36.02 8.99
N ILE A 502 24.63 34.94 9.66
CA ILE A 502 23.40 34.83 10.44
C ILE A 502 23.70 35.26 11.89
N LYS A 503 23.02 36.29 12.39
CA LYS A 503 23.29 36.87 13.71
C LYS A 503 22.31 36.43 14.79
N ASN A 504 21.14 35.94 14.42
CA ASN A 504 20.08 35.58 15.34
C ASN A 504 19.18 34.46 14.76
N TYR A 505 18.35 33.87 15.61
CA TYR A 505 17.45 32.79 15.20
C TYR A 505 16.45 33.19 14.11
N TYR A 506 16.00 34.43 14.06
CA TYR A 506 15.04 34.86 13.05
C TYR A 506 15.68 34.95 11.66
N GLU A 507 16.94 35.39 11.57
CA GLU A 507 17.72 35.33 10.32
C GLU A 507 17.97 33.89 9.88
N SER A 508 18.24 33.01 10.84
CA SER A 508 18.38 31.57 10.59
C SER A 508 17.09 30.97 10.01
N GLU A 509 15.95 31.27 10.61
CA GLU A 509 14.62 30.81 10.17
C GLU A 509 14.30 31.35 8.78
N PHE A 510 14.54 32.64 8.52
CA PHE A 510 14.37 33.22 7.18
C PHE A 510 15.26 32.54 6.14
N PHE A 511 16.51 32.23 6.48
CA PHE A 511 17.41 31.54 5.56
C PHE A 511 16.91 30.13 5.24
N ALA A 512 16.39 29.39 6.23
CA ALA A 512 15.75 28.09 6.01
C ALA A 512 14.54 28.18 5.08
N ASP A 513 13.68 29.17 5.30
CA ASP A 513 12.50 29.44 4.47
C ASP A 513 12.91 29.78 3.03
N LEU A 514 13.96 30.58 2.86
CA LEU A 514 14.52 30.93 1.55
C LEU A 514 15.03 29.69 0.81
N LEU A 515 15.82 28.83 1.47
CA LEU A 515 16.33 27.58 0.88
C LEU A 515 15.22 26.59 0.53
N ASN A 516 14.13 26.58 1.28
CA ASN A 516 12.96 25.71 1.03
C ASN A 516 11.90 26.36 0.12
N SER A 517 12.13 27.59 -0.32
CA SER A 517 11.19 28.33 -1.16
C SER A 517 11.13 27.79 -2.58
N LYS A 518 10.05 28.09 -3.29
CA LYS A 518 9.93 27.81 -4.73
C LYS A 518 10.65 28.83 -5.62
N LEU A 519 11.51 29.69 -5.05
CA LEU A 519 12.23 30.69 -5.83
C LEU A 519 13.16 30.02 -6.84
N PHE A 520 13.85 28.94 -6.48
CA PHE A 520 14.69 28.19 -7.42
C PHE A 520 14.36 26.70 -7.38
N GLU A 521 13.67 26.21 -8.41
CA GLU A 521 13.11 24.85 -8.45
C GLU A 521 14.17 23.75 -8.55
N PHE A 522 15.40 24.08 -8.96
CA PHE A 522 16.47 23.12 -9.19
C PHE A 522 17.38 22.89 -7.97
N TYR A 523 17.16 23.61 -6.86
CA TYR A 523 17.85 23.37 -5.60
C TYR A 523 16.86 23.00 -4.51
N LYS A 524 17.09 21.85 -3.86
CA LYS A 524 16.33 21.46 -2.68
C LYS A 524 17.29 20.93 -1.61
N PRO A 525 17.44 21.64 -0.48
CA PRO A 525 18.33 21.19 0.58
C PRO A 525 17.81 19.89 1.21
N LEU A 526 18.71 19.09 1.77
CA LEU A 526 18.33 17.92 2.55
C LEU A 526 17.60 18.36 3.82
N LYS A 527 16.50 17.69 4.18
CA LYS A 527 15.70 18.03 5.38
C LYS A 527 16.55 18.10 6.65
N ARG A 528 17.55 17.22 6.79
CA ARG A 528 18.46 17.21 7.95
C ARG A 528 19.33 18.47 8.06
N ASP A 529 19.71 19.06 6.94
CA ASP A 529 20.57 20.25 6.89
C ASP A 529 19.73 21.50 7.26
N LEU A 530 18.43 21.51 6.91
CA LEU A 530 17.46 22.54 7.30
C LEU A 530 17.11 22.57 8.80
N ILE A 531 17.26 21.45 9.52
CA ILE A 531 16.86 21.39 10.93
C ILE A 531 17.73 22.30 11.80
N VAL A 532 19.03 22.43 11.47
CA VAL A 532 19.94 23.34 12.20
C VAL A 532 19.42 24.78 12.12
N PHE A 533 18.97 25.21 10.94
CA PHE A 533 18.47 26.56 10.74
C PHE A 533 17.11 26.82 11.41
N THR A 534 16.29 25.77 11.58
CA THR A 534 14.93 25.84 12.14
C THR A 534 14.84 25.38 13.60
N LEU A 535 15.97 25.14 14.26
CA LEU A 535 16.06 24.53 15.59
C LEU A 535 15.13 25.20 16.62
N ARG A 536 15.26 26.53 16.78
CA ARG A 536 14.47 27.30 17.74
C ARG A 536 12.97 27.29 17.41
N ASN A 537 12.60 27.48 16.14
CA ASN A 537 11.20 27.42 15.71
C ASN A 537 10.57 26.05 15.95
N ASN A 538 11.29 24.97 15.66
CA ASN A 538 10.81 23.60 15.90
C ASN A 538 10.64 23.32 17.40
N ILE A 539 11.56 23.77 18.25
CA ILE A 539 11.41 23.63 19.72
C ILE A 539 10.18 24.41 20.20
N GLU A 540 9.99 25.63 19.70
CA GLU A 540 8.84 26.47 20.06
C GLU A 540 7.51 25.87 19.57
N GLU A 541 7.48 25.32 18.36
CA GLU A 541 6.33 24.59 17.83
C GLU A 541 6.01 23.36 18.69
N ALA A 542 7.01 22.55 19.00
CA ALA A 542 6.84 21.37 19.84
C ALA A 542 6.30 21.74 21.24
N LYS A 543 6.86 22.79 21.83
CA LYS A 543 6.43 23.34 23.13
C LYS A 543 4.98 23.82 23.08
N ASN A 544 4.62 24.61 22.07
CA ASN A 544 3.25 25.11 21.91
C ASN A 544 2.24 23.97 21.71
N LYS A 545 2.60 22.96 20.93
CA LYS A 545 1.78 21.75 20.75
C LYS A 545 1.65 20.96 22.05
N PHE A 546 2.72 20.85 22.82
CA PHE A 546 2.68 20.26 24.15
C PHE A 546 1.75 21.03 25.09
N TYR A 547 1.88 22.35 25.21
CA TYR A 547 1.01 23.16 26.10
C TYR A 547 -0.47 23.10 25.73
N LEU A 548 -0.80 23.14 24.43
CA LEU A 548 -2.18 22.93 23.98
C LEU A 548 -2.71 21.57 24.42
N SER A 549 -1.87 20.53 24.36
CA SER A 549 -2.23 19.20 24.85
C SER A 549 -2.32 19.13 26.37
N MET A 550 -1.41 19.77 27.10
CA MET A 550 -1.39 19.82 28.56
C MET A 550 -2.68 20.44 29.10
N ASN A 551 -3.07 21.61 28.60
CA ASN A 551 -4.34 22.26 28.97
C ASN A 551 -5.56 21.39 28.63
N SER A 552 -5.50 20.67 27.51
CA SER A 552 -6.57 19.75 27.12
C SER A 552 -6.62 18.50 28.01
N PHE A 553 -5.47 18.00 28.46
CA PHE A 553 -5.35 16.90 29.44
C PHE A 553 -5.86 17.31 30.81
N GLU A 554 -5.47 18.49 31.31
CA GLU A 554 -5.96 19.04 32.57
C GLU A 554 -7.48 19.15 32.56
N LYS A 555 -8.05 19.66 31.46
CA LYS A 555 -9.51 19.72 31.28
C LYS A 555 -10.14 18.32 31.27
N LEU A 556 -9.57 17.38 30.52
CA LEU A 556 -10.02 15.99 30.46
C LEU A 556 -10.06 15.36 31.87
N ILE A 557 -8.98 15.49 32.64
CA ILE A 557 -8.85 14.95 33.99
C ILE A 557 -9.82 15.65 34.96
N SER A 558 -9.95 16.98 34.88
CA SER A 558 -10.85 17.75 35.74
C SER A 558 -12.33 17.36 35.61
N GLU A 559 -12.74 16.85 34.44
CA GLU A 559 -14.10 16.38 34.19
C GLU A 559 -14.29 14.89 34.52
N ILE A 560 -13.22 14.09 34.46
CA ILE A 560 -13.24 12.66 34.83
C ILE A 560 -13.23 12.48 36.36
N ASN A 561 -12.40 13.24 37.08
CA ASN A 561 -12.18 13.07 38.53
C ASN A 561 -13.47 13.04 39.37
N PRO A 562 -14.44 13.97 39.19
CA PRO A 562 -15.67 13.95 39.98
C PRO A 562 -16.48 12.66 39.80
N ASN A 563 -16.41 12.03 38.62
CA ASN A 563 -17.13 10.79 38.34
C ASN A 563 -16.43 9.57 38.92
N ILE A 564 -15.10 9.58 39.02
CA ILE A 564 -14.34 8.55 39.74
C ILE A 564 -14.69 8.59 41.24
N GLU A 565 -14.73 9.77 41.84
CA GLU A 565 -15.08 9.92 43.27
C GLU A 565 -16.51 9.45 43.58
N LYS A 566 -17.48 9.78 42.71
CA LYS A 566 -18.86 9.26 42.80
C LYS A 566 -18.91 7.74 42.68
N LEU A 567 -18.10 7.17 41.79
CA LEU A 567 -18.06 5.73 41.57
C LEU A 567 -17.45 5.00 42.76
N LYS A 568 -16.39 5.55 43.35
CA LYS A 568 -15.71 5.01 44.54
C LYS A 568 -16.58 5.06 45.78
N SER A 569 -17.30 6.17 46.00
CA SER A 569 -18.17 6.33 47.19
C SER A 569 -19.38 5.40 47.18
N ASN A 570 -19.90 5.06 46.00
CA ASN A 570 -21.08 4.21 45.82
C ASN A 570 -20.77 2.81 45.24
N ALA A 571 -19.49 2.41 45.19
CA ALA A 571 -19.04 1.18 44.52
C ALA A 571 -19.78 -0.07 44.98
N ASN A 572 -19.94 -0.22 46.31
CA ASN A 572 -20.67 -1.34 46.93
C ASN A 572 -22.13 -1.39 46.48
N ASP A 573 -22.79 -0.23 46.39
CA ASP A 573 -24.21 -0.16 46.08
C ASP A 573 -24.47 -0.42 44.60
N TYR A 574 -23.61 0.11 43.71
CA TYR A 574 -23.65 -0.22 42.29
C TYR A 574 -23.45 -1.72 42.04
N LEU A 575 -22.49 -2.35 42.72
CA LEU A 575 -22.28 -3.80 42.62
C LEU A 575 -23.49 -4.60 43.11
N LYS A 576 -24.12 -4.20 44.23
CA LYS A 576 -25.30 -4.89 44.77
C LYS A 576 -26.48 -4.84 43.80
N ILE A 577 -26.71 -3.68 43.19
CA ILE A 577 -27.79 -3.49 42.21
C ILE A 577 -27.60 -4.42 41.01
N ASN A 578 -26.35 -4.63 40.60
CA ASN A 578 -26.03 -5.41 39.40
C ASN A 578 -25.73 -6.90 39.67
N TYR A 579 -25.78 -7.33 40.93
CA TYR A 579 -25.53 -8.72 41.31
C TYR A 579 -26.74 -9.61 40.95
N ASN A 580 -26.50 -10.86 40.57
CA ASN A 580 -27.54 -11.84 40.17
C ASN A 580 -28.35 -11.50 38.90
N GLY A 581 -27.81 -10.73 37.96
CA GLY A 581 -28.31 -10.66 36.59
C GLY A 581 -29.27 -9.52 36.26
N TYR A 582 -29.50 -8.58 37.19
CA TYR A 582 -30.04 -7.26 36.85
C TYR A 582 -28.91 -6.36 36.34
N THR A 583 -29.07 -5.66 35.22
CA THR A 583 -28.05 -4.72 34.72
C THR A 583 -28.65 -3.32 34.67
N ALA A 584 -28.38 -2.53 35.70
CA ALA A 584 -28.66 -1.10 35.73
C ALA A 584 -27.42 -0.32 35.28
N ASP A 585 -27.63 0.63 34.37
CA ASP A 585 -26.57 1.51 33.89
C ASP A 585 -25.99 2.36 35.02
N ILE A 586 -24.65 2.39 35.09
CA ILE A 586 -23.93 3.22 36.06
C ILE A 586 -23.50 4.52 35.38
N LEU A 587 -24.27 5.59 35.62
CA LEU A 587 -24.08 6.90 35.00
C LEU A 587 -22.64 7.44 35.08
N PRO A 588 -21.93 7.39 36.23
CA PRO A 588 -20.53 7.84 36.30
C PRO A 588 -19.59 7.13 35.32
N ILE A 589 -19.79 5.82 35.06
CA ILE A 589 -18.95 5.05 34.12
C ILE A 589 -19.23 5.50 32.68
N LEU A 590 -20.50 5.71 32.32
CA LEU A 590 -20.90 6.20 31.00
C LEU A 590 -20.36 7.61 30.74
N GLU A 591 -20.40 8.49 31.75
CA GLU A 591 -19.84 9.83 31.66
C GLU A 591 -18.31 9.80 31.44
N ILE A 592 -17.57 8.99 32.20
CA ILE A 592 -16.11 8.85 32.03
C ILE A 592 -15.78 8.38 30.61
N SER A 593 -16.48 7.36 30.11
CA SER A 593 -16.31 6.84 28.74
C SER A 593 -16.61 7.91 27.68
N SER A 594 -17.70 8.66 27.84
CA SER A 594 -18.09 9.75 26.93
C SER A 594 -17.07 10.88 26.91
N ILE A 595 -16.58 11.30 28.08
CA ILE A 595 -15.56 12.34 28.24
C ILE A 595 -14.25 11.91 27.58
N TYR A 596 -13.79 10.68 27.82
CA TYR A 596 -12.58 10.14 27.18
C TYR A 596 -12.72 10.15 25.65
N ASN A 597 -13.78 9.54 25.12
CA ASN A 597 -13.98 9.39 23.67
C ASN A 597 -14.11 10.74 22.95
N SER A 598 -14.73 11.73 23.58
CA SER A 598 -14.93 13.06 22.98
C SER A 598 -13.70 13.96 23.08
N LYS A 599 -12.87 13.85 24.12
CA LYS A 599 -11.80 14.82 24.41
C LYS A 599 -10.38 14.32 24.23
N PHE A 600 -10.14 13.01 24.23
CA PHE A 600 -8.77 12.47 24.10
C PHE A 600 -8.21 12.60 22.66
N GLY A 601 -9.04 12.61 21.63
CA GLY A 601 -8.59 12.77 20.24
C GLY A 601 -7.71 14.02 19.99
N PRO A 602 -8.19 15.23 20.35
CA PRO A 602 -7.41 16.47 20.25
C PRO A 602 -6.12 16.48 21.09
N VAL A 603 -6.16 15.87 22.28
CA VAL A 603 -5.00 15.68 23.16
C VAL A 603 -3.93 14.87 22.43
N LYS A 604 -4.30 13.67 21.95
CA LYS A 604 -3.42 12.77 21.20
C LYS A 604 -2.81 13.46 19.98
N ALA A 605 -3.59 14.19 19.20
CA ALA A 605 -3.11 14.82 17.97
C ALA A 605 -2.00 15.85 18.23
N ASN A 606 -2.18 16.73 19.22
CA ASN A 606 -1.19 17.76 19.53
C ASN A 606 0.07 17.18 20.18
N ILE A 607 -0.07 16.26 21.14
CA ILE A 607 1.09 15.68 21.82
C ILE A 607 1.90 14.75 20.91
N SER A 608 1.23 14.02 20.00
CA SER A 608 1.93 13.20 19.00
C SER A 608 2.73 14.07 18.02
N ARG A 609 2.21 15.25 17.65
CA ARG A 609 2.98 16.22 16.84
C ARG A 609 4.18 16.75 17.62
N SER A 610 4.02 17.05 18.91
CA SER A 610 5.12 17.46 19.77
C SER A 610 6.22 16.40 19.83
N SER A 611 5.90 15.14 20.16
CA SER A 611 6.87 14.04 20.18
C SER A 611 7.57 13.85 18.84
N ARG A 612 6.85 13.90 17.72
CA ARG A 612 7.48 13.80 16.40
C ARG A 612 8.53 14.88 16.16
N ILE A 613 8.24 16.13 16.49
CA ILE A 613 9.18 17.24 16.33
C ILE A 613 10.36 17.07 17.29
N VAL A 614 10.10 16.80 18.56
CA VAL A 614 11.13 16.55 19.58
C VAL A 614 12.07 15.42 19.16
N SER A 615 11.53 14.35 18.59
CA SER A 615 12.30 13.22 18.13
C SER A 615 13.14 13.54 16.89
N ASP A 616 12.58 14.23 15.89
CA ASP A 616 13.33 14.70 14.71
C ASP A 616 14.51 15.61 15.15
N LEU A 617 14.30 16.44 16.17
CA LEU A 617 15.33 17.30 16.76
C LEU A 617 16.38 16.49 17.54
N ALA A 618 15.98 15.53 18.38
CA ALA A 618 16.90 14.72 19.19
C ALA A 618 17.92 13.95 18.33
N ASP A 619 17.51 13.56 17.13
CA ASP A 619 18.33 12.82 16.18
C ASP A 619 19.32 13.70 15.40
N SER A 620 19.04 15.00 15.28
CA SER A 620 19.79 15.96 14.46
C SER A 620 20.67 16.92 15.28
N VAL A 621 20.28 17.23 16.52
CA VAL A 621 20.99 18.15 17.40
C VAL A 621 22.33 17.54 17.87
N LYS A 622 23.40 18.35 17.82
CA LYS A 622 24.75 17.97 18.26
C LYS A 622 25.00 18.24 19.75
N TYR A 623 24.32 19.23 20.33
CA TYR A 623 24.50 19.63 21.72
C TYR A 623 23.99 18.57 22.68
N LYS A 624 24.88 18.05 23.54
CA LYS A 624 24.57 16.94 24.45
C LYS A 624 23.46 17.30 25.45
N SER A 625 23.43 18.53 25.97
CA SER A 625 22.39 19.03 26.88
C SER A 625 21.01 18.98 26.22
N LEU A 626 20.82 19.73 25.14
CA LEU A 626 19.58 19.79 24.37
C LEU A 626 19.13 18.40 23.90
N LYS A 627 20.06 17.59 23.39
CA LYS A 627 19.76 16.22 22.95
C LYS A 627 19.25 15.33 24.10
N THR A 628 19.80 15.50 25.30
CA THR A 628 19.36 14.73 26.47
C THR A 628 17.95 15.13 26.88
N ASP A 629 17.65 16.43 26.91
CA ASP A 629 16.31 16.91 27.27
C ASP A 629 15.26 16.52 26.22
N LEU A 630 15.57 16.66 24.92
CA LEU A 630 14.70 16.21 23.85
C LEU A 630 14.41 14.71 23.95
N ARG A 631 15.42 13.87 24.23
CA ARG A 631 15.22 12.42 24.40
C ARG A 631 14.36 12.07 25.60
N LYS A 632 14.49 12.82 26.70
CA LYS A 632 13.67 12.60 27.90
C LYS A 632 12.23 13.06 27.67
N ILE A 633 12.02 14.20 27.02
CA ILE A 633 10.68 14.64 26.60
C ILE A 633 10.01 13.59 25.70
N ASP A 634 10.73 13.07 24.70
CA ASP A 634 10.20 12.04 23.82
C ASP A 634 9.84 10.74 24.58
N ALA A 635 10.64 10.37 25.59
CA ALA A 635 10.34 9.24 26.46
C ALA A 635 9.10 9.47 27.33
N ASP A 636 9.00 10.62 27.99
CA ASP A 636 7.88 10.98 28.86
C ASP A 636 6.57 11.06 28.05
N ILE A 637 6.61 11.64 26.83
CA ILE A 637 5.45 11.66 25.92
C ILE A 637 5.06 10.25 25.47
N TYR A 638 6.04 9.39 25.16
CA TYR A 638 5.77 8.01 24.79
C TYR A 638 5.06 7.25 25.91
N ASP A 639 5.57 7.30 27.14
CA ASP A 639 4.99 6.59 28.28
C ASP A 639 3.60 7.14 28.65
N LEU A 640 3.39 8.45 28.51
CA LEU A 640 2.08 9.07 28.66
C LEU A 640 1.09 8.56 27.59
N LEU A 641 1.50 8.53 26.33
CA LEU A 641 0.66 8.03 25.23
C LEU A 641 0.40 6.52 25.35
N ASP A 642 1.35 5.73 25.84
CA ASP A 642 1.21 4.28 26.06
C ASP A 642 0.04 3.97 27.02
N LYS A 643 -0.11 4.76 28.09
CA LYS A 643 -1.17 4.61 29.10
C LYS A 643 -2.56 5.01 28.59
N TRP A 644 -2.65 6.05 27.77
CA TRP A 644 -3.93 6.65 27.38
C TRP A 644 -4.43 6.22 25.98
N ASN A 645 -3.56 5.71 25.12
CA ASN A 645 -3.98 5.23 23.81
C ASN A 645 -4.89 4.00 23.94
N PRO A 646 -5.90 3.88 23.05
CA PRO A 646 -6.73 2.69 23.01
C PRO A 646 -5.88 1.52 22.49
N LYS A 647 -5.48 0.65 23.40
CA LYS A 647 -4.81 -0.62 23.13
C LYS A 647 -5.60 -1.71 23.85
N GLN A 648 -5.84 -2.82 23.17
CA GLN A 648 -6.50 -3.98 23.78
C GLN A 648 -5.43 -4.88 24.40
N ARG A 649 -5.56 -5.27 25.68
CA ARG A 649 -4.73 -6.36 26.21
C ARG A 649 -5.03 -7.64 25.44
N LYS A 650 -3.97 -8.26 24.96
CA LYS A 650 -4.00 -9.52 24.25
C LYS A 650 -3.56 -10.63 25.21
N PRO A 651 -4.28 -11.76 25.31
CA PRO A 651 -3.89 -12.88 26.18
C PRO A 651 -2.75 -13.70 25.56
N PHE A 652 -1.62 -13.05 25.26
CA PHE A 652 -0.49 -13.61 24.52
C PHE A 652 0.09 -14.88 25.16
N LEU A 653 0.30 -14.88 26.48
CA LEU A 653 0.80 -16.05 27.20
C LEU A 653 -0.14 -17.25 27.09
N ARG A 654 -1.45 -17.00 27.05
CA ARG A 654 -2.46 -18.05 26.85
C ARG A 654 -2.37 -18.62 25.43
N TRP A 655 -2.18 -17.78 24.42
CA TRP A 655 -1.97 -18.25 23.05
C TRP A 655 -0.70 -19.10 22.91
N LEU A 656 0.38 -18.69 23.57
CA LEU A 656 1.63 -19.45 23.60
C LEU A 656 1.43 -20.80 24.27
N LEU A 657 0.73 -20.83 25.41
CA LEU A 657 0.39 -22.07 26.11
C LEU A 657 -0.51 -22.99 25.27
N ASN A 658 -1.55 -22.44 24.63
CA ASN A 658 -2.42 -23.19 23.72
C ASN A 658 -1.61 -23.83 22.59
N SER A 659 -0.67 -23.09 21.98
CA SER A 659 0.22 -23.63 20.95
C SER A 659 1.16 -24.71 21.45
N ILE A 660 1.74 -24.55 22.65
CA ILE A 660 2.60 -25.58 23.25
C ILE A 660 1.79 -26.86 23.52
N ILE A 661 0.56 -26.73 24.03
CA ILE A 661 -0.33 -27.86 24.29
C ILE A 661 -0.69 -28.55 22.97
N VAL A 662 -1.20 -27.81 21.98
CA VAL A 662 -1.62 -28.37 20.70
C VAL A 662 -0.44 -29.02 19.97
N ALA A 663 0.66 -28.31 19.78
CA ALA A 663 1.82 -28.84 19.08
C ALA A 663 2.52 -29.98 19.85
N GLY A 664 2.59 -29.88 21.18
CA GLY A 664 3.16 -30.91 22.05
C GLY A 664 2.37 -32.22 21.98
N VAL A 665 1.05 -32.16 22.19
CA VAL A 665 0.18 -33.34 22.14
C VAL A 665 0.14 -33.92 20.72
N THR A 666 -0.04 -33.09 19.70
CA THR A 666 -0.06 -33.55 18.30
C THR A 666 1.26 -34.21 17.91
N SER A 667 2.42 -33.65 18.28
CA SER A 667 3.73 -34.23 17.94
C SER A 667 3.95 -35.58 18.60
N ILE A 668 3.64 -35.72 19.90
CA ILE A 668 3.76 -37.00 20.63
C ILE A 668 2.88 -38.07 19.99
N LEU A 669 1.60 -37.76 19.77
CA LEU A 669 0.65 -38.70 19.17
C LEU A 669 1.04 -39.07 17.74
N THR A 670 1.50 -38.09 16.95
CA THR A 670 1.99 -38.31 15.58
C THR A 670 3.17 -39.27 15.57
N VAL A 671 4.16 -39.07 16.45
CA VAL A 671 5.34 -39.94 16.55
C VAL A 671 4.92 -41.36 16.94
N LEU A 672 4.03 -41.51 17.94
CA LEU A 672 3.54 -42.83 18.35
C LEU A 672 2.81 -43.54 17.21
N MET A 673 1.88 -42.87 16.54
CA MET A 673 1.11 -43.43 15.43
C MET A 673 2.02 -43.81 14.25
N THR A 674 2.93 -42.92 13.86
CA THR A 674 3.82 -43.14 12.71
C THR A 674 4.90 -44.16 13.00
N ALA A 675 5.45 -44.21 14.21
CA ALA A 675 6.44 -45.21 14.61
C ALA A 675 5.86 -46.62 14.54
N VAL A 676 4.62 -46.80 15.01
CA VAL A 676 3.91 -48.09 14.94
C VAL A 676 3.53 -48.42 13.49
N ALA A 677 2.98 -47.46 12.75
CA ALA A 677 2.52 -47.69 11.38
C ALA A 677 3.66 -47.94 10.38
N ALA A 678 4.82 -47.28 10.56
CA ALA A 678 5.98 -47.44 9.68
C ALA A 678 6.63 -48.83 9.77
N TYR A 679 6.49 -49.51 10.92
CA TYR A 679 7.16 -50.80 11.17
C TYR A 679 6.69 -51.90 10.21
N PRO A 680 5.37 -52.16 10.03
CA PRO A 680 4.89 -53.06 8.98
C PRO A 680 5.34 -52.69 7.57
N PHE A 681 5.34 -51.40 7.21
CA PHE A 681 5.79 -50.95 5.90
C PHE A 681 7.31 -51.11 5.67
N SER A 682 8.11 -51.28 6.73
CA SER A 682 9.53 -51.61 6.66
C SER A 682 9.80 -53.12 6.70
N ARG A 683 9.16 -53.86 7.62
CA ARG A 683 9.51 -55.26 7.92
C ARG A 683 8.56 -56.32 7.38
N MET A 684 7.28 -56.00 7.22
CA MET A 684 6.26 -57.01 6.88
C MET A 684 5.98 -57.03 5.37
N ARG A 685 5.54 -58.17 4.85
CA ARG A 685 5.10 -58.30 3.44
C ARG A 685 3.59 -58.46 3.43
N PHE A 686 2.89 -57.51 2.82
CA PHE A 686 1.44 -57.52 2.67
C PHE A 686 1.04 -56.89 1.32
N PHE A 687 -0.16 -57.23 0.85
CA PHE A 687 -0.69 -56.73 -0.41
C PHE A 687 -0.83 -55.20 -0.38
N GLY A 688 -0.31 -54.50 -1.41
CA GLY A 688 -0.38 -53.04 -1.50
C GLY A 688 0.65 -52.29 -0.63
N ARG A 689 1.67 -52.93 -0.07
CA ARG A 689 2.68 -52.27 0.78
C ARG A 689 3.34 -51.04 0.15
N LYS A 690 3.83 -51.13 -1.08
CA LYS A 690 4.54 -50.02 -1.74
C LYS A 690 3.57 -48.97 -2.28
N GLU A 691 2.53 -49.42 -2.97
CA GLU A 691 1.50 -48.56 -3.55
C GLU A 691 0.66 -47.84 -2.49
N GLY A 692 0.32 -48.51 -1.38
CA GLY A 692 -0.43 -47.91 -0.28
C GLY A 692 0.35 -46.81 0.43
N LEU A 693 1.65 -47.00 0.65
CA LEU A 693 2.51 -45.97 1.22
C LEU A 693 2.65 -44.77 0.27
N LEU A 694 2.80 -45.02 -1.04
CA LEU A 694 2.82 -43.99 -2.06
C LEU A 694 1.48 -43.24 -2.15
N TYR A 695 0.36 -43.96 -2.12
CA TYR A 695 -0.99 -43.41 -2.17
C TYR A 695 -1.28 -42.47 -0.99
N LEU A 696 -0.92 -42.87 0.24
CA LEU A 696 -1.04 -42.03 1.42
C LEU A 696 -0.21 -40.74 1.33
N MET A 697 0.97 -40.81 0.71
CA MET A 697 1.80 -39.63 0.46
C MET A 697 1.16 -38.71 -0.60
N LEU A 698 0.64 -39.27 -1.69
CA LEU A 698 -0.01 -38.51 -2.77
C LEU A 698 -1.27 -37.79 -2.29
N ILE A 699 -2.09 -38.42 -1.44
CA ILE A 699 -3.25 -37.74 -0.83
C ILE A 699 -2.80 -36.55 0.01
N GLN A 700 -1.74 -36.70 0.81
CA GLN A 700 -1.26 -35.62 1.69
C GLN A 700 -0.65 -34.44 0.91
N MET A 701 -0.15 -34.66 -0.30
CA MET A 701 0.33 -33.58 -1.18
C MET A 701 -0.80 -32.71 -1.74
N PHE A 702 -2.06 -33.14 -1.59
CA PHE A 702 -3.20 -32.33 -2.00
C PHE A 702 -3.33 -31.08 -1.10
N PRO A 703 -3.55 -29.88 -1.66
CA PRO A 703 -3.51 -28.64 -0.87
C PRO A 703 -4.55 -28.60 0.25
N ALA A 704 -4.10 -28.34 1.48
CA ALA A 704 -4.97 -28.36 2.67
C ALA A 704 -6.16 -27.41 2.63
N ILE A 705 -6.02 -26.30 1.91
CA ILE A 705 -7.06 -25.28 1.72
C ILE A 705 -8.29 -25.86 0.99
N MET A 706 -8.10 -26.86 0.13
CA MET A 706 -9.18 -27.42 -0.69
C MET A 706 -10.19 -28.23 0.12
N TYR A 707 -9.74 -28.95 1.16
CA TYR A 707 -10.61 -29.76 2.02
C TYR A 707 -10.96 -29.08 3.35
N MET A 708 -10.55 -27.83 3.51
CA MET A 708 -10.81 -27.00 4.68
C MET A 708 -12.29 -26.89 5.05
N VAL A 709 -13.17 -26.68 4.07
CA VAL A 709 -14.62 -26.59 4.26
C VAL A 709 -15.19 -27.91 4.78
N ALA A 710 -14.66 -29.04 4.28
CA ALA A 710 -15.06 -30.36 4.74
C ALA A 710 -14.65 -30.60 6.20
N LEU A 711 -13.43 -30.20 6.60
CA LEU A 711 -12.97 -30.29 7.98
C LEU A 711 -13.82 -29.45 8.94
N TYR A 712 -14.21 -28.23 8.54
CA TYR A 712 -15.13 -27.42 9.32
C TYR A 712 -16.48 -28.13 9.53
N GLY A 713 -17.04 -28.73 8.47
CA GLY A 713 -18.27 -29.51 8.54
C GLY A 713 -18.15 -30.73 9.47
N ILE A 714 -17.04 -31.47 9.39
CA ILE A 714 -16.76 -32.63 10.25
C ILE A 714 -16.68 -32.20 11.72
N LEU A 715 -15.92 -31.16 12.05
CA LEU A 715 -15.79 -30.69 13.43
C LEU A 715 -17.10 -30.13 13.98
N LYS A 716 -17.89 -29.45 13.15
CA LYS A 716 -19.23 -29.01 13.53
C LYS A 716 -20.11 -30.21 13.88
N PHE A 717 -20.19 -31.19 12.98
CA PHE A 717 -20.96 -32.42 13.20
C PHE A 717 -20.46 -33.17 14.45
N MET A 718 -19.16 -33.34 14.62
CA MET A 718 -18.59 -34.00 15.80
C MET A 718 -18.88 -33.21 17.09
N GLY A 719 -18.86 -31.88 17.04
CA GLY A 719 -19.17 -31.02 18.19
C GLY A 719 -20.61 -31.19 18.70
N ASP A 720 -21.56 -31.49 17.81
CA ASP A 720 -22.96 -31.75 18.19
C ASP A 720 -23.10 -33.00 19.08
N TYR A 721 -22.20 -34.00 18.94
CA TYR A 721 -22.19 -35.23 19.75
C TYR A 721 -21.14 -35.21 20.87
N PHE A 722 -19.95 -34.68 20.58
CA PHE A 722 -18.78 -34.66 21.43
C PHE A 722 -18.26 -33.22 21.54
N GLY A 723 -18.89 -32.43 22.41
CA GLY A 723 -18.61 -30.98 22.53
C GLY A 723 -17.13 -30.63 22.75
N PHE A 724 -16.32 -31.54 23.31
CA PHE A 724 -14.88 -31.30 23.51
C PHE A 724 -14.01 -31.44 22.25
N ILE A 725 -14.49 -32.09 21.16
CA ILE A 725 -13.79 -32.21 19.86
C ILE A 725 -14.47 -31.32 18.80
N GLY A 726 -15.36 -30.42 19.22
CA GLY A 726 -16.08 -29.51 18.34
C GLY A 726 -15.23 -28.34 17.83
N LEU A 727 -15.90 -27.44 17.11
CA LEU A 727 -15.35 -26.13 16.76
C LEU A 727 -15.02 -25.32 18.02
N ASP A 728 -14.06 -24.41 17.90
CA ASP A 728 -13.54 -23.55 18.97
C ASP A 728 -12.90 -24.30 20.16
N THR A 729 -12.41 -25.52 19.93
CA THR A 729 -11.72 -26.33 20.93
C THR A 729 -10.29 -26.69 20.52
N LEU A 730 -9.37 -26.75 21.49
CA LEU A 730 -8.00 -27.20 21.25
C LEU A 730 -7.93 -28.69 20.88
N ALA A 731 -8.81 -29.52 21.44
CA ALA A 731 -8.84 -30.95 21.13
C ALA A 731 -9.39 -31.25 19.73
N GLY A 732 -10.39 -30.50 19.26
CA GLY A 732 -10.83 -30.54 17.86
C GLY A 732 -9.70 -30.18 16.89
N LEU A 733 -8.89 -29.16 17.25
CA LEU A 733 -7.73 -28.79 16.45
C LEU A 733 -6.64 -29.88 16.44
N ILE A 734 -6.31 -30.46 17.61
CA ILE A 734 -5.37 -31.59 17.71
C ILE A 734 -5.85 -32.75 16.83
N PHE A 735 -7.14 -33.10 16.90
CA PHE A 735 -7.74 -34.19 16.13
C PHE A 735 -7.54 -34.02 14.62
N VAL A 736 -7.77 -32.82 14.09
CA VAL A 736 -7.55 -32.53 12.67
C VAL A 736 -6.08 -32.71 12.27
N TYR A 737 -5.14 -32.23 13.10
CA TYR A 737 -3.72 -32.33 12.76
C TYR A 737 -3.17 -33.77 12.77
N LEU A 738 -3.80 -34.69 13.50
CA LEU A 738 -3.42 -36.12 13.48
C LEU A 738 -3.68 -36.80 12.12
N GLY A 739 -4.40 -36.17 11.19
CA GLY A 739 -4.56 -36.69 9.83
C GLY A 739 -3.28 -36.58 8.97
N GLY A 740 -2.33 -35.72 9.32
CA GLY A 740 -1.16 -35.37 8.51
C GLY A 740 0.06 -36.28 8.65
N VAL A 741 -0.12 -37.59 8.83
CA VAL A 741 0.95 -38.50 9.29
C VAL A 741 1.79 -39.17 8.18
N SER A 742 1.36 -39.14 6.91
CA SER A 742 1.94 -39.97 5.84
C SER A 742 3.41 -39.65 5.57
N PHE A 743 3.80 -38.38 5.49
CA PHE A 743 5.19 -37.96 5.28
C PHE A 743 6.11 -38.44 6.42
N ASN A 744 5.67 -38.28 7.67
CA ASN A 744 6.41 -38.71 8.86
C ASN A 744 6.59 -40.24 8.88
N MET A 745 5.55 -41.00 8.49
CA MET A 745 5.63 -42.45 8.34
C MET A 745 6.69 -42.86 7.31
N TRP A 746 6.80 -42.11 6.20
CA TRP A 746 7.80 -42.35 5.16
C TRP A 746 9.23 -42.16 5.67
N LEU A 747 9.47 -41.08 6.43
CA LEU A 747 10.76 -40.80 7.05
C LEU A 747 11.18 -41.89 8.04
N ILE A 748 10.28 -42.29 8.94
CA ILE A 748 10.56 -43.34 9.93
C ILE A 748 10.82 -44.68 9.24
N LYS A 749 9.99 -45.04 8.24
CA LYS A 749 10.18 -46.27 7.46
C LYS A 749 11.55 -46.29 6.78
N GLY A 750 11.96 -45.19 6.15
CA GLY A 750 13.27 -45.07 5.51
C GLY A 750 14.42 -45.26 6.52
N TYR A 751 14.28 -44.76 7.75
CA TYR A 751 15.26 -44.98 8.80
C TYR A 751 15.26 -46.43 9.32
N TYR A 752 14.09 -47.02 9.55
CA TYR A 752 13.97 -48.43 9.94
C TYR A 752 14.69 -49.33 8.92
N ASP A 753 14.58 -49.07 7.62
CA ASP A 753 15.28 -49.83 6.59
C ASP A 753 16.82 -49.80 6.71
N THR A 754 17.39 -48.82 7.43
CA THR A 754 18.84 -48.74 7.68
C THR A 754 19.30 -49.56 8.88
N ILE A 755 18.38 -49.99 9.75
CA ILE A 755 18.67 -50.84 10.90
C ILE A 755 18.81 -52.29 10.39
N PRO A 756 19.94 -52.98 10.64
CA PRO A 756 20.16 -54.33 10.14
C PRO A 756 19.10 -55.33 10.63
N ASP A 757 18.55 -56.11 9.69
CA ASP A 757 17.52 -57.12 9.99
C ASP A 757 18.02 -58.20 10.96
N SER A 758 19.32 -58.50 10.96
CA SER A 758 19.94 -59.51 11.83
C SER A 758 19.78 -59.23 13.32
N LEU A 759 19.63 -57.96 13.73
CA LEU A 759 19.38 -57.60 15.12
C LEU A 759 17.99 -58.05 15.58
N GLU A 760 17.01 -57.96 14.68
CA GLU A 760 15.64 -58.39 14.94
C GLU A 760 15.51 -59.91 14.88
N GLU A 761 16.20 -60.55 13.92
CA GLU A 761 16.26 -62.01 13.84
C GLU A 761 16.88 -62.61 15.10
N SER A 762 17.95 -62.01 15.63
CA SER A 762 18.58 -62.44 16.88
C SER A 762 17.62 -62.34 18.06
N ALA A 763 16.91 -61.21 18.19
CA ALA A 763 15.91 -61.04 19.25
C ALA A 763 14.75 -62.04 19.14
N MET A 764 14.31 -62.37 17.92
CA MET A 764 13.26 -63.38 17.70
C MET A 764 13.74 -64.80 18.02
N ILE A 765 15.02 -65.11 17.78
CA ILE A 765 15.63 -66.38 18.22
C ILE A 765 15.65 -66.46 19.75
N ASP A 766 15.87 -65.34 20.45
CA ASP A 766 15.77 -65.23 21.92
C ASP A 766 14.32 -65.30 22.45
N GLY A 767 13.33 -65.51 21.57
CA GLY A 767 11.92 -65.68 21.94
C GLY A 767 11.11 -64.38 21.98
N ALA A 768 11.67 -63.24 21.56
CA ALA A 768 10.91 -61.99 21.48
C ALA A 768 9.84 -62.07 20.38
N THR A 769 8.61 -61.68 20.72
CA THR A 769 7.55 -61.44 19.73
C THR A 769 7.94 -60.27 18.82
N ARG A 770 7.31 -60.14 17.64
CA ARG A 770 7.56 -59.02 16.73
C ARG A 770 7.30 -57.65 17.37
N PHE A 771 6.25 -57.53 18.20
CA PHE A 771 5.98 -56.28 18.91
C PHE A 771 7.03 -55.99 19.99
N GLN A 772 7.49 -57.01 20.73
CA GLN A 772 8.60 -56.86 21.66
C GLN A 772 9.89 -56.47 20.95
N THR A 773 10.19 -57.09 19.80
CA THR A 773 11.35 -56.76 18.96
C THR A 773 11.28 -55.31 18.47
N PHE A 774 10.11 -54.87 17.99
CA PHE A 774 9.87 -53.47 17.62
C PHE A 774 10.12 -52.52 18.80
N TRP A 775 9.49 -52.78 19.96
CA TRP A 775 9.51 -51.86 21.10
C TRP A 775 10.87 -51.81 21.82
N LEU A 776 11.55 -52.95 21.93
CA LEU A 776 12.79 -53.10 22.70
C LEU A 776 14.07 -52.94 21.87
N ILE A 777 14.03 -53.22 20.56
CA ILE A 777 15.22 -53.17 19.69
C ILE A 777 15.12 -52.04 18.68
N VAL A 778 14.09 -52.05 17.83
CA VAL A 778 13.99 -51.11 16.70
C VAL A 778 13.72 -49.69 17.16
N LEU A 779 12.77 -49.49 18.07
CA LEU A 779 12.34 -48.18 18.54
C LEU A 779 13.47 -47.40 19.26
N PRO A 780 14.26 -48.01 20.19
CA PRO A 780 15.42 -47.34 20.79
C PRO A 780 16.53 -47.01 19.79
N LEU A 781 16.82 -47.91 18.85
CA LEU A 781 17.82 -47.67 17.79
C LEU A 781 17.38 -46.56 16.82
N ALA A 782 16.06 -46.37 16.68
CA ALA A 782 15.46 -45.30 15.89
C ALA A 782 15.30 -43.97 16.64
N SER A 783 15.82 -43.82 17.86
CA SER A 783 15.71 -42.57 18.62
C SER A 783 16.09 -41.30 17.84
N PRO A 784 17.10 -41.30 16.94
CA PRO A 784 17.44 -40.10 16.17
C PRO A 784 16.33 -39.66 15.22
N ILE A 785 15.71 -40.60 14.48
CA ILE A 785 14.61 -40.23 13.56
C ILE A 785 13.34 -39.86 14.30
N LEU A 786 13.06 -40.49 15.44
CA LEU A 786 11.91 -40.15 16.28
C LEU A 786 12.04 -38.72 16.83
N ALA A 787 13.25 -38.31 17.23
CA ALA A 787 13.54 -36.94 17.64
C ALA A 787 13.33 -35.95 16.46
N VAL A 788 13.81 -36.29 15.26
CA VAL A 788 13.59 -35.47 14.06
C VAL A 788 12.09 -35.30 13.77
N VAL A 789 11.33 -36.39 13.75
CA VAL A 789 9.88 -36.35 13.50
C VAL A 789 9.14 -35.59 14.60
N THR A 790 9.58 -35.70 15.86
CA THR A 790 9.03 -34.90 16.98
C THR A 790 9.22 -33.40 16.73
N ILE A 791 10.44 -32.99 16.39
CA ILE A 791 10.78 -31.59 16.09
C ILE A 791 9.96 -31.09 14.90
N LEU A 792 9.95 -31.84 13.79
CA LEU A 792 9.23 -31.45 12.57
C LEU A 792 7.73 -31.35 12.80
N SER A 793 7.13 -32.31 13.51
CA SER A 793 5.70 -32.31 13.81
C SER A 793 5.34 -31.16 14.75
N PHE A 794 6.14 -30.92 15.79
CA PHE A 794 5.93 -29.79 16.70
C PHE A 794 6.04 -28.46 15.96
N MET A 795 7.11 -28.23 15.19
CA MET A 795 7.32 -26.99 14.45
C MET A 795 6.23 -26.77 13.39
N GLY A 796 5.82 -27.82 12.69
CA GLY A 796 4.76 -27.77 11.69
C GLY A 796 3.44 -27.34 12.32
N THR A 797 3.03 -28.00 13.41
CA THR A 797 1.78 -27.68 14.12
C THR A 797 1.83 -26.33 14.84
N PHE A 798 2.96 -25.97 15.45
CA PHE A 798 3.12 -24.72 16.21
C PHE A 798 2.98 -23.48 15.30
N ASN A 799 3.47 -23.57 14.06
CA ASN A 799 3.41 -22.51 13.06
C ASN A 799 2.16 -22.58 12.16
N GLU A 800 1.30 -23.59 12.33
CA GLU A 800 0.12 -23.75 11.48
C GLU A 800 -0.92 -22.67 11.83
N PHE A 801 -1.27 -21.87 10.82
CA PHE A 801 -2.20 -20.75 10.95
C PHE A 801 -3.55 -21.02 10.30
N VAL A 802 -3.55 -21.64 9.12
CA VAL A 802 -4.74 -21.67 8.24
C VAL A 802 -5.84 -22.47 8.91
N LEU A 803 -5.60 -23.75 9.21
CA LEU A 803 -6.59 -24.61 9.86
C LEU A 803 -6.95 -24.10 11.25
N ALA A 804 -5.95 -23.68 12.05
CA ALA A 804 -6.19 -23.11 13.37
C ALA A 804 -7.16 -21.93 13.35
N ARG A 805 -7.03 -21.01 12.37
CA ARG A 805 -7.87 -19.81 12.27
C ARG A 805 -9.35 -20.13 12.00
N ILE A 806 -9.64 -21.25 11.37
CA ILE A 806 -11.00 -21.64 10.97
C ILE A 806 -11.67 -22.45 12.07
N VAL A 807 -10.87 -23.26 12.77
CA VAL A 807 -11.34 -24.06 13.89
C VAL A 807 -11.57 -23.20 15.13
N LEU A 808 -10.68 -22.24 15.41
CA LEU A 808 -10.70 -21.42 16.63
C LEU A 808 -11.36 -20.06 16.38
N ALA A 809 -12.43 -19.78 17.12
CA ALA A 809 -13.23 -18.57 16.99
C ALA A 809 -13.00 -17.58 18.14
N SER A 810 -12.91 -18.07 19.37
CA SER A 810 -12.72 -17.24 20.57
C SER A 810 -11.26 -16.86 20.74
N GLU A 811 -10.99 -15.57 20.99
CA GLU A 811 -9.63 -15.05 21.13
C GLU A 811 -8.84 -15.77 22.24
N GLN A 812 -9.52 -16.18 23.31
CA GLN A 812 -8.94 -16.94 24.42
C GLN A 812 -8.43 -18.34 24.01
N ASN A 813 -8.97 -18.92 22.94
CA ASN A 813 -8.63 -20.25 22.45
C ASN A 813 -7.65 -20.22 21.29
N PHE A 814 -7.29 -19.04 20.77
CA PHE A 814 -6.33 -18.91 19.69
C PHE A 814 -4.98 -19.58 20.03
N THR A 815 -4.38 -20.22 19.02
CA THR A 815 -2.97 -20.56 19.03
C THR A 815 -2.13 -19.30 18.85
N TYR A 816 -0.85 -19.37 19.22
CA TYR A 816 0.12 -18.32 18.99
C TYR A 816 0.11 -17.78 17.55
N ALA A 817 0.10 -18.66 16.54
CA ALA A 817 0.11 -18.26 15.14
C ALA A 817 -1.16 -17.46 14.75
N VAL A 818 -2.33 -17.87 15.25
CA VAL A 818 -3.60 -17.15 15.04
C VAL A 818 -3.62 -15.83 15.81
N GLY A 819 -3.18 -15.84 17.07
CA GLY A 819 -3.08 -14.65 17.91
C GLY A 819 -2.11 -13.61 17.34
N LEU A 820 -1.00 -14.03 16.75
CA LEU A 820 -0.01 -13.15 16.14
C LEU A 820 -0.61 -12.31 14.99
N GLN A 821 -1.58 -12.87 14.25
CA GLN A 821 -2.32 -12.15 13.20
C GLN A 821 -3.06 -10.92 13.75
N THR A 822 -3.50 -10.94 15.01
CA THR A 822 -4.28 -9.84 15.62
C THR A 822 -3.48 -8.56 15.80
N PHE A 823 -2.13 -8.62 15.76
CA PHE A 823 -1.26 -7.44 15.72
C PHE A 823 -1.14 -6.82 14.31
N SER A 824 -1.80 -7.42 13.32
CA SER A 824 -1.81 -6.97 11.93
C SER A 824 -3.24 -6.82 11.41
N SER A 825 -3.96 -5.85 11.97
CA SER A 825 -5.40 -5.60 11.71
C SER A 825 -5.74 -5.09 10.31
N GLY A 826 -4.75 -4.67 9.51
CA GLY A 826 -4.95 -4.21 8.13
C GLY A 826 -3.63 -3.91 7.39
N PRO A 827 -3.67 -3.62 6.07
CA PRO A 827 -2.47 -3.45 5.22
C PRO A 827 -1.51 -2.33 5.65
N PHE A 828 -1.99 -1.39 6.46
CA PHE A 828 -1.23 -0.23 6.95
C PHE A 828 -1.29 -0.06 8.48
N GLU A 829 -1.86 -1.04 9.19
CA GLU A 829 -2.15 -0.96 10.64
C GLU A 829 -1.42 -2.04 11.44
N THR A 830 -0.32 -2.57 10.92
CA THR A 830 0.49 -3.56 11.64
C THR A 830 1.30 -2.90 12.76
N GLU A 831 1.16 -3.43 13.97
CA GLU A 831 1.95 -3.05 15.12
C GLU A 831 3.29 -3.78 15.11
N TRP A 832 4.20 -3.40 14.20
CA TRP A 832 5.47 -4.07 13.95
C TRP A 832 6.32 -4.31 15.21
N GLY A 833 6.29 -3.37 16.16
CA GLY A 833 7.00 -3.53 17.43
C GLY A 833 6.50 -4.72 18.25
N LEU A 834 5.19 -4.80 18.46
CA LEU A 834 4.53 -5.91 19.17
C LEU A 834 4.60 -7.21 18.38
N PHE A 835 4.37 -7.15 17.06
CA PHE A 835 4.43 -8.31 16.17
C PHE A 835 5.81 -8.97 16.20
N THR A 836 6.90 -8.19 16.10
CA THR A 836 8.26 -8.72 16.11
C THR A 836 8.72 -9.18 17.49
N ALA A 837 8.31 -8.49 18.57
CA ALA A 837 8.54 -8.98 19.94
C ALA A 837 7.81 -10.31 20.20
N ALA A 838 6.54 -10.41 19.75
CA ALA A 838 5.76 -11.65 19.80
C ALA A 838 6.38 -12.75 18.92
N ALA A 839 6.91 -12.41 17.73
CA ALA A 839 7.67 -13.32 16.87
C ALA A 839 8.85 -13.97 17.62
N LEU A 840 9.64 -13.16 18.32
CA LEU A 840 10.81 -13.63 19.06
C LEU A 840 10.44 -14.48 20.27
N LEU A 841 9.43 -14.06 21.05
CA LEU A 841 8.94 -14.84 22.18
C LEU A 841 8.34 -16.19 21.72
N GLY A 842 7.64 -16.20 20.58
CA GLY A 842 7.09 -17.42 19.99
C GLY A 842 8.15 -18.40 19.47
N ALA A 843 9.35 -17.93 19.14
CA ALA A 843 10.47 -18.79 18.75
C ALA A 843 11.07 -19.56 19.94
N VAL A 844 10.93 -19.05 21.17
CA VAL A 844 11.58 -19.62 22.37
C VAL A 844 11.18 -21.08 22.61
N PRO A 845 9.88 -21.49 22.60
CA PRO A 845 9.51 -22.89 22.81
C PRO A 845 10.11 -23.85 21.76
N MET A 846 10.18 -23.42 20.49
CA MET A 846 10.78 -24.23 19.43
C MET A 846 12.28 -24.43 19.63
N VAL A 847 13.01 -23.37 20.02
CA VAL A 847 14.45 -23.45 20.31
C VAL A 847 14.70 -24.35 21.53
N LEU A 848 13.92 -24.20 22.59
CA LEU A 848 14.02 -25.04 23.79
C LEU A 848 13.77 -26.52 23.46
N LEU A 849 12.75 -26.82 22.65
CA LEU A 849 12.48 -28.18 22.21
C LEU A 849 13.66 -28.74 21.40
N PHE A 850 14.15 -27.99 20.41
CA PHE A 850 15.29 -28.42 19.59
C PHE A 850 16.52 -28.73 20.45
N LEU A 851 16.90 -27.82 21.37
CA LEU A 851 18.03 -28.01 22.27
C LEU A 851 17.83 -29.24 23.18
N SER A 852 16.61 -29.46 23.68
CA SER A 852 16.30 -30.63 24.51
C SER A 852 16.42 -31.97 23.76
N MET A 853 16.18 -31.95 22.45
CA MET A 853 16.21 -33.13 21.57
C MET A 853 17.59 -33.40 20.97
N GLN A 854 18.53 -32.45 21.05
CA GLN A 854 19.88 -32.57 20.47
C GLN A 854 20.63 -33.83 20.93
N LYS A 855 20.44 -34.26 22.19
CA LYS A 855 21.07 -35.48 22.73
C LYS A 855 20.64 -36.77 22.02
N TYR A 856 19.49 -36.79 21.37
CA TYR A 856 18.98 -37.94 20.61
C TYR A 856 19.46 -37.95 19.15
N LEU A 857 19.98 -36.83 18.64
CA LEU A 857 20.47 -36.68 17.27
C LEU A 857 21.93 -37.15 17.13
N VAL A 858 22.29 -38.24 17.80
CA VAL A 858 23.64 -38.84 17.76
C VAL A 858 23.72 -39.90 16.66
N GLY A 859 24.85 -39.92 15.93
CA GLY A 859 25.16 -40.98 14.97
C GLY A 859 25.81 -42.18 15.63
N GLY A 860 25.78 -43.34 14.96
CA GLY A 860 26.59 -44.50 15.35
C GLY A 860 25.95 -45.48 16.34
N LEU A 861 24.64 -45.38 16.64
CA LEU A 861 23.95 -46.32 17.54
C LEU A 861 23.99 -47.78 17.06
N THR A 862 24.20 -48.02 15.76
CA THR A 862 24.35 -49.35 15.15
C THR A 862 25.80 -49.72 14.84
N GLN A 863 26.78 -48.87 15.15
CA GLN A 863 28.19 -49.16 14.88
C GLN A 863 28.68 -50.28 15.80
N GLY A 864 29.28 -51.32 15.22
CA GLY A 864 29.84 -52.47 15.95
C GLY A 864 28.85 -53.59 16.27
N SER A 865 27.57 -53.46 15.93
CA SER A 865 26.55 -54.49 16.18
C SER A 865 26.53 -55.60 15.12
N VAL A 866 26.90 -55.27 13.88
CA VAL A 866 27.06 -56.22 12.77
C VAL A 866 28.43 -56.00 12.14
N LYS A 867 29.17 -57.10 11.92
CA LYS A 867 30.47 -57.07 11.25
C LYS A 867 30.24 -56.93 9.74
N GLY A 868 30.56 -55.78 9.16
CA GLY A 868 30.35 -55.49 7.74
C GLY A 868 30.95 -54.18 7.30
#